data_AF-A0A0S4M4Q0-F1
#
_entry.id   AF-A0A0S4M4Q0-F1
#
_cell.length_a   1.000
_cell.length_b   1.000
_cell.length_c   1.000
_cell.angle_alpha   90.00
_cell.angle_beta   90.00
_cell.angle_gamma   90.00
#
_symmetry.space_group_name_H-M   'P 1'
#
loop_
_entity.id
_entity.type
_entity.pdbx_description
1 polymer ?
#
loop_
_entity_poly.entity_id
_entity_poly.type
_entity_poly.pdbx_seq_one_letter_code
_entity_poly.pdbx_strand_id
1 'polypeptide(L)'
;MHISRTKTNTSPKTVDSPIVIKELHIKLHRCNTKQSMENKIICNDESSINSTGQSINTPTSKNIEQTIQKHSISCKTPEPPIIIKELYVKLHRCSLKQIVENKKICRASITSTEQIINTYISKNLKEKTQIHTTTPEASKLNATKKEIRLKSYRPIRWHCTKNYSNVYRNAIKKINIDNNGLFRSTTLREIRKCIKNKDFIKSSIDLSRTYFNIRMYALWKIAPFIEKNILEENILITPGMSVSDLRSSCTSNTNFFKKLQKQCGKIAKSIRASTDRYFSRILQTYVCINYKSHSDSTYKHKRIKFCSNQNKLLKKLKELIINTILNLPSSIICEINRFNQNGIVNSLFSEVHGVLVDNSLIKNIRLFFSSNKNKFINSKFDDNLNLIKNLLEKIENIVGSSYIFHEKVLLPSKPIVKKLSKYLLSDMYGMPDNFYIKLKIAAKNITEHRKSSGDVNQLEQYVMMKEVNLRRYRNINLCSEEFTSIIYEDAIKKIDVDSNEMFIRSVLDKLSNSITRRGITKSSLDLSVTYSNVRRYVLDKISPYIINIITVADVEITPGMSLSDVKHNFISNNVFFEKLRKSCEEIVKNINSIPKDYFSNIVQTYVYSNLSERFRIYGKKNKLCSEVKSLIMDTILNLPNSTIDKLKTFKQSEIIRGLFSDIHGVYITKSLIRKIILISNSNKLPDNKYGPDLNLLNNLLTKVLSEVETYPILHEGKIFSLEKSTAKILSKYLLSDMYKIPAKIRKRLTPNKNIKDNISESNYKKSSATNNDDDNIEPSLLEKPILIPQKKLKWETDLVSPLNIYKSALSMVDIDKADFEYSFIDIIKNYPSVTKHLSKKGKINADLSTTYSNVKNYILETFSPFLKEIEKETRAKIKITNGMTIDELKLIYASNKEFLDKLRKFCTKVINRINSSRNTTLSDLVQFRIPLRTEISKVIRVNKKRKNLFLNETENLLVKNILNIPKAIVNTIKLISNTKFIEEHFSNFYDIYVDNVSLLKAKSVFDYVNKKVANDHLLIKIADKISLNMDDKIREGNRIGKIINSNISR
;
A
#
# COMPACT_ATOMS: atom_id res chain seq x y z
N MET A 1 -37.82 -38.22 58.99
CA MET A 1 -38.92 -39.21 58.94
C MET A 1 -38.61 -40.28 57.90
N HIS A 2 -39.15 -41.48 58.09
CA HIS A 2 -39.14 -42.66 57.20
C HIS A 2 -40.03 -42.44 55.93
N ILE A 3 -40.19 -43.30 54.91
CA ILE A 3 -39.70 -44.65 54.49
C ILE A 3 -39.90 -44.75 52.94
N SER A 4 -39.45 -45.75 52.15
CA SER A 4 -38.10 -46.28 51.87
C SER A 4 -38.15 -47.19 50.61
N ARG A 5 -36.99 -47.62 50.06
CA ARG A 5 -36.81 -48.75 49.10
C ARG A 5 -37.36 -48.53 47.66
N THR A 6 -36.89 -49.18 46.59
CA THR A 6 -35.86 -50.25 46.40
C THR A 6 -35.18 -50.17 45.01
N LYS A 7 -33.92 -50.67 44.91
CA LYS A 7 -33.28 -51.55 43.86
C LYS A 7 -33.72 -51.48 42.36
N THR A 8 -32.88 -51.74 41.35
CA THR A 8 -31.61 -52.52 41.26
C THR A 8 -30.78 -52.15 40.01
N ASN A 9 -29.45 -52.38 40.04
CA ASN A 9 -28.49 -52.79 38.98
C ASN A 9 -28.57 -52.21 37.54
N THR A 10 -27.47 -51.95 36.80
CA THR A 10 -26.14 -52.61 36.74
C THR A 10 -24.97 -51.63 36.56
N SER A 11 -23.72 -52.13 36.66
CA SER A 11 -22.50 -51.47 36.16
C SER A 11 -21.80 -52.42 35.15
N PRO A 12 -20.78 -51.97 34.37
CA PRO A 12 -19.41 -52.09 34.90
C PRO A 12 -18.34 -51.07 34.43
N LYS A 13 -17.34 -50.91 35.29
CA LYS A 13 -15.89 -50.68 35.03
C LYS A 13 -15.39 -49.37 34.38
N THR A 14 -14.63 -48.65 35.20
CA THR A 14 -13.66 -47.59 34.90
C THR A 14 -12.37 -48.10 34.24
N VAL A 15 -11.75 -47.27 33.38
CA VAL A 15 -10.28 -47.05 33.38
C VAL A 15 -10.03 -45.57 33.06
N ASP A 16 -9.64 -44.78 34.07
CA ASP A 16 -9.07 -43.44 33.88
C ASP A 16 -7.55 -43.51 34.02
N SER A 17 -6.83 -42.71 33.21
CA SER A 17 -5.38 -42.51 33.31
C SER A 17 -5.07 -41.01 33.33
N PRO A 18 -4.38 -40.49 34.37
CA PRO A 18 -4.28 -39.05 34.59
C PRO A 18 -3.22 -38.37 33.71
N ILE A 19 -3.62 -37.36 32.94
CA ILE A 19 -2.69 -36.41 32.32
C ILE A 19 -2.59 -35.16 33.20
N VAL A 20 -1.45 -35.00 33.85
CA VAL A 20 -1.14 -33.85 34.72
C VAL A 20 -0.89 -32.60 33.88
N ILE A 21 -1.70 -31.56 34.07
CA ILE A 21 -1.43 -30.20 33.57
C ILE A 21 -1.03 -29.32 34.75
N LYS A 22 0.24 -28.89 34.79
CA LYS A 22 0.74 -27.93 35.78
C LYS A 22 0.33 -26.51 35.38
N GLU A 23 -0.66 -25.93 36.05
CA GLU A 23 -1.03 -24.52 35.88
C GLU A 23 -0.07 -23.60 36.68
N LEU A 24 0.43 -22.54 36.03
CA LEU A 24 1.56 -21.74 36.54
C LEU A 24 1.10 -20.31 36.89
N HIS A 25 0.72 -20.11 38.15
CA HIS A 25 0.30 -18.80 38.66
C HIS A 25 1.44 -17.77 38.67
N ILE A 26 1.19 -16.60 38.08
CA ILE A 26 2.01 -15.39 38.27
C ILE A 26 1.13 -14.26 38.81
N LYS A 27 1.33 -13.90 40.09
CA LYS A 27 0.74 -12.71 40.72
C LYS A 27 1.42 -11.44 40.18
N LEU A 28 0.63 -10.40 39.89
CA LEU A 28 1.14 -9.06 39.56
C LEU A 28 0.58 -8.03 40.54
N HIS A 29 1.41 -7.59 41.49
CA HIS A 29 1.02 -6.59 42.48
C HIS A 29 0.77 -5.21 41.83
N ARG A 30 -0.27 -4.52 42.30
CA ARG A 30 -0.49 -3.09 42.07
C ARG A 30 -0.23 -2.32 43.35
N CYS A 31 0.71 -1.38 43.33
CA CYS A 31 0.78 -0.36 44.37
C CYS A 31 -0.16 0.80 44.02
N ASN A 32 -0.95 1.24 45.00
CA ASN A 32 -1.69 2.50 44.97
C ASN A 32 -0.95 3.52 45.84
N THR A 33 -1.00 4.79 45.45
CA THR A 33 -0.89 5.92 46.40
C THR A 33 -1.92 6.98 46.02
N LYS A 34 -2.88 7.24 46.91
CA LYS A 34 -3.58 8.53 46.96
C LYS A 34 -2.73 9.49 47.79
N GLN A 35 -2.85 10.78 47.53
CA GLN A 35 -3.05 11.73 48.63
C GLN A 35 -3.89 12.92 48.17
N SER A 36 -4.41 13.66 49.14
CA SER A 36 -5.37 14.76 48.97
C SER A 36 -4.75 16.06 49.48
N MET A 37 -5.22 17.19 48.97
CA MET A 37 -5.50 18.35 49.81
C MET A 37 -6.51 19.26 49.11
N GLU A 38 -7.53 19.69 49.86
CA GLU A 38 -8.43 20.77 49.49
C GLU A 38 -8.02 22.05 50.22
N ASN A 39 -8.44 23.22 49.73
CA ASN A 39 -8.84 24.33 50.59
C ASN A 39 -9.75 25.32 49.82
N LYS A 40 -10.58 26.05 50.58
CA LYS A 40 -11.61 27.00 50.09
C LYS A 40 -11.17 28.47 50.34
N ILE A 41 -12.14 29.40 50.19
CA ILE A 41 -12.16 30.80 50.72
C ILE A 41 -11.37 31.80 49.84
N ILE A 42 -11.84 33.02 49.52
CA ILE A 42 -13.20 33.52 49.23
C ILE A 42 -13.06 34.76 48.29
N CYS A 43 -14.10 35.57 48.10
CA CYS A 43 -14.17 36.77 47.25
C CYS A 43 -13.29 37.96 47.79
N ASN A 44 -13.18 39.17 47.21
CA ASN A 44 -14.16 40.02 46.49
C ASN A 44 -13.53 41.03 45.49
N ASP A 45 -14.32 41.40 44.48
CA ASP A 45 -14.63 42.75 43.91
C ASP A 45 -13.61 43.77 43.32
N GLU A 46 -14.24 44.65 42.52
CA GLU A 46 -13.87 45.98 41.97
C GLU A 46 -12.66 46.10 40.99
N SER A 47 -12.79 46.72 39.80
CA SER A 47 -13.01 48.15 39.43
C SER A 47 -11.68 48.96 39.42
N SER A 48 -11.46 49.96 38.55
CA SER A 48 -12.20 50.40 37.35
C SER A 48 -11.33 51.26 36.41
N ILE A 49 -11.81 51.46 35.17
CA ILE A 49 -11.81 52.73 34.40
C ILE A 49 -10.50 53.38 33.84
N ASN A 50 -10.73 54.04 32.69
CA ASN A 50 -10.01 55.05 31.90
C ASN A 50 -8.57 54.90 31.36
N SER A 51 -8.55 55.04 30.05
CA SER A 51 -7.47 55.42 29.14
C SER A 51 -7.32 56.93 28.96
N THR A 52 -6.09 57.39 28.74
CA THR A 52 -5.66 58.43 27.78
C THR A 52 -4.12 58.36 27.67
N GLY A 53 -3.42 58.95 26.70
CA GLY A 53 -3.81 59.67 25.49
C GLY A 53 -2.56 60.24 24.80
N GLN A 54 -2.67 60.73 23.55
CA GLN A 54 -1.64 61.47 22.80
C GLN A 54 -0.35 60.69 22.39
N SER A 55 0.32 60.85 21.21
CA SER A 55 0.54 61.95 20.23
C SER A 55 1.95 62.59 20.42
N ILE A 56 2.83 62.84 19.44
CA ILE A 56 2.85 62.63 17.97
C ILE A 56 4.33 62.63 17.44
N ASN A 57 4.56 62.63 16.12
CA ASN A 57 5.79 62.99 15.36
C ASN A 57 7.00 62.03 15.22
N THR A 58 7.10 61.48 14.00
CA THR A 58 8.30 61.44 13.10
C THR A 58 8.84 62.86 12.77
N PRO A 59 10.08 63.11 12.27
CA PRO A 59 10.64 62.43 11.07
C PRO A 59 12.20 62.33 10.87
N THR A 60 12.55 61.63 9.76
CA THR A 60 13.72 61.76 8.85
C THR A 60 15.14 62.12 9.32
N SER A 61 16.04 61.13 9.27
CA SER A 61 17.36 61.09 8.58
C SER A 61 18.26 62.34 8.43
N LYS A 62 19.54 62.21 8.83
CA LYS A 62 20.70 62.03 7.90
C LYS A 62 22.04 61.71 8.63
N ASN A 63 22.78 60.76 8.05
CA ASN A 63 24.24 60.62 7.82
C ASN A 63 25.35 61.35 8.61
N ILE A 64 26.50 60.64 8.66
CA ILE A 64 27.93 61.06 8.67
C ILE A 64 28.69 61.18 10.02
N GLU A 65 29.68 60.28 10.16
CA GLU A 65 31.09 60.41 10.61
C GLU A 65 31.45 61.37 11.77
N GLN A 66 32.04 60.90 12.88
CA GLN A 66 33.43 60.44 13.15
C GLN A 66 34.17 61.47 14.02
N THR A 67 34.59 61.07 15.22
CA THR A 67 35.93 61.41 15.73
C THR A 67 36.35 60.39 16.79
N ILE A 68 37.66 60.22 17.00
CA ILE A 68 38.26 59.26 17.94
C ILE A 68 39.03 60.03 19.01
N GLN A 69 38.92 59.61 20.27
CA GLN A 69 39.99 59.83 21.25
C GLN A 69 40.26 58.58 22.09
N LYS A 70 41.47 58.54 22.64
CA LYS A 70 42.11 57.37 23.27
C LYS A 70 41.82 57.35 24.77
N HIS A 71 41.86 56.17 25.41
CA HIS A 71 42.94 55.83 26.36
C HIS A 71 42.89 54.36 26.79
N SER A 72 43.82 53.96 27.67
CA SER A 72 44.34 52.61 27.89
C SER A 72 44.12 52.11 29.32
N ILE A 73 44.22 50.79 29.57
CA ILE A 73 45.13 50.15 30.56
C ILE A 73 45.00 48.60 30.58
N SER A 74 46.01 47.95 31.15
CA SER A 74 46.51 46.58 30.98
C SER A 74 45.85 45.41 31.75
N CYS A 75 46.11 44.18 31.27
CA CYS A 75 46.40 42.94 32.04
C CYS A 75 45.30 42.31 32.94
N LYS A 76 45.35 41.02 33.33
CA LYS A 76 46.33 39.90 33.17
C LYS A 76 45.58 38.55 33.14
N THR A 77 46.20 37.47 32.64
CA THR A 77 45.68 36.08 32.72
C THR A 77 46.40 35.26 33.80
N PRO A 78 45.84 34.09 34.18
CA PRO A 78 46.67 32.86 34.19
C PRO A 78 45.95 31.56 33.74
N GLU A 79 46.72 30.67 33.11
CA GLU A 79 46.54 29.20 33.06
C GLU A 79 47.40 28.55 34.19
N PRO A 80 47.63 27.23 34.35
CA PRO A 80 47.16 26.00 33.65
C PRO A 80 46.56 24.99 34.71
N PRO A 81 46.62 23.63 34.64
CA PRO A 81 47.02 22.70 33.57
C PRO A 81 46.02 21.56 33.26
N ILE A 82 46.44 20.70 32.31
CA ILE A 82 45.71 19.53 31.79
C ILE A 82 46.20 18.25 32.49
N ILE A 83 45.30 17.29 32.74
CA ILE A 83 45.66 15.89 33.05
C ILE A 83 44.90 14.96 32.11
N ILE A 84 45.62 14.05 31.45
CA ILE A 84 45.08 12.98 30.61
C ILE A 84 44.98 11.70 31.44
N LYS A 85 43.85 11.00 31.38
CA LYS A 85 43.72 9.59 31.80
C LYS A 85 42.90 8.82 30.77
N GLU A 86 43.44 7.69 30.33
CA GLU A 86 42.70 6.71 29.52
C GLU A 86 41.64 5.99 30.36
N LEU A 87 40.57 5.52 29.71
CA LEU A 87 39.51 4.78 30.39
C LEU A 87 38.86 3.73 29.47
N TYR A 88 39.28 2.48 29.62
CA TYR A 88 38.67 1.33 28.94
C TYR A 88 37.26 1.07 29.49
N VAL A 89 36.25 1.00 28.61
CA VAL A 89 34.86 0.70 29.01
C VAL A 89 34.31 -0.49 28.22
N LYS A 90 33.98 -1.59 28.91
CA LYS A 90 33.28 -2.75 28.34
C LYS A 90 31.81 -2.40 28.06
N LEU A 91 31.34 -2.74 26.86
CA LEU A 91 29.94 -2.50 26.44
C LEU A 91 28.97 -3.52 27.03
N HIS A 92 28.26 -3.14 28.10
CA HIS A 92 27.02 -3.82 28.51
C HIS A 92 25.78 -3.10 27.97
N ARG A 93 24.75 -3.87 27.58
CA ARG A 93 23.48 -3.34 27.05
C ARG A 93 22.52 -3.00 28.19
N CYS A 94 22.28 -1.70 28.41
CA CYS A 94 21.16 -1.22 29.22
C CYS A 94 20.08 -0.53 28.37
N SER A 95 18.87 -0.45 28.90
CA SER A 95 17.66 -0.03 28.17
C SER A 95 17.32 1.45 28.35
N LEU A 96 16.53 2.00 27.42
CA LEU A 96 16.21 3.43 27.33
C LEU A 96 15.44 3.98 28.55
N LYS A 97 16.11 4.76 29.39
CA LYS A 97 15.51 5.80 30.24
C LYS A 97 16.54 6.90 30.56
N GLN A 98 16.04 8.15 30.59
CA GLN A 98 16.70 9.35 31.12
C GLN A 98 18.14 9.67 30.67
N ILE A 99 18.26 10.65 29.76
CA ILE A 99 19.40 11.60 29.77
C ILE A 99 18.79 13.00 29.86
N VAL A 100 19.20 13.76 30.88
CA VAL A 100 18.99 15.21 30.99
C VAL A 100 20.37 15.84 30.92
N GLU A 101 20.66 16.56 29.84
CA GLU A 101 21.98 17.16 29.63
C GLU A 101 21.99 18.66 29.93
N ASN A 102 22.99 19.06 30.73
CA ASN A 102 23.21 20.45 31.11
C ASN A 102 23.71 21.28 29.93
N LYS A 103 23.00 22.37 29.60
CA LYS A 103 23.57 23.45 28.79
C LYS A 103 23.93 24.64 29.66
N LYS A 104 25.22 24.73 30.03
CA LYS A 104 25.83 25.96 30.54
C LYS A 104 25.73 27.03 29.45
N ILE A 105 25.25 28.23 29.79
CA ILE A 105 25.01 29.32 28.82
C ILE A 105 26.10 30.38 29.01
N CYS A 106 27.02 30.49 28.05
CA CYS A 106 27.78 31.73 27.85
C CYS A 106 26.95 32.71 27.01
N ARG A 107 27.18 34.02 27.19
CA ARG A 107 26.33 35.08 26.61
C ARG A 107 27.14 36.37 26.41
N ALA A 108 26.67 37.19 25.48
CA ALA A 108 27.33 38.40 24.96
C ALA A 108 28.63 38.09 24.17
N SER A 109 29.08 38.96 23.26
CA SER A 109 28.49 40.20 22.71
C SER A 109 28.38 40.12 21.17
N ILE A 110 27.98 41.21 20.52
CA ILE A 110 27.97 41.35 19.06
C ILE A 110 28.84 42.56 18.69
N THR A 111 29.83 42.34 17.83
CA THR A 111 30.35 43.36 16.90
C THR A 111 31.01 42.65 15.73
N SER A 112 31.06 43.31 14.57
CA SER A 112 31.71 42.80 13.36
C SER A 112 32.20 43.98 12.54
N THR A 113 33.49 44.00 12.23
CA THR A 113 34.07 44.86 11.20
C THR A 113 35.15 44.07 10.48
N GLU A 114 35.19 44.18 9.17
CA GLU A 114 36.31 43.75 8.34
C GLU A 114 37.40 44.82 8.40
N GLN A 115 38.66 44.46 8.20
CA GLN A 115 39.47 45.00 7.08
C GLN A 115 40.81 44.28 6.94
N ILE A 116 41.63 44.74 5.98
CA ILE A 116 42.49 43.90 5.14
C ILE A 116 43.86 44.59 4.88
N ILE A 117 44.94 43.86 5.20
CA ILE A 117 46.28 43.89 4.57
C ILE A 117 47.22 45.12 4.76
N ASN A 118 48.54 44.80 4.77
CA ASN A 118 49.75 45.66 4.72
C ASN A 118 50.14 46.43 6.02
N THR A 119 51.43 46.73 6.28
CA THR A 119 52.63 46.67 5.40
C THR A 119 53.93 46.18 6.10
N TYR A 120 54.92 45.79 5.28
CA TYR A 120 56.37 45.59 5.48
C TYR A 120 57.11 46.24 6.68
N ILE A 121 58.16 45.57 7.19
CA ILE A 121 59.58 45.79 6.80
C ILE A 121 60.46 44.60 7.25
N SER A 122 61.68 44.44 6.68
CA SER A 122 62.55 43.26 6.76
C SER A 122 63.80 43.40 7.67
N LYS A 123 64.44 42.25 7.97
CA LYS A 123 65.90 41.94 8.10
C LYS A 123 66.05 40.63 8.92
N ASN A 124 66.98 39.70 8.70
CA ASN A 124 67.98 39.46 7.64
C ASN A 124 68.57 38.03 7.81
N LEU A 125 69.01 37.34 6.72
CA LEU A 125 70.37 36.80 6.46
C LEU A 125 70.41 35.68 5.39
N LYS A 126 71.39 35.76 4.47
CA LYS A 126 72.14 34.68 3.74
C LYS A 126 71.36 33.62 2.93
N GLU A 127 71.52 33.59 1.59
CA GLU A 127 72.52 32.79 0.81
C GLU A 127 72.21 31.27 0.79
N LYS A 128 72.40 30.52 -0.32
CA LYS A 128 73.09 30.80 -1.61
C LYS A 128 72.47 29.99 -2.75
N THR A 129 72.71 30.38 -4.01
CA THR A 129 72.23 29.68 -5.22
C THR A 129 73.30 28.76 -5.78
N GLN A 130 72.96 27.53 -6.19
CA GLN A 130 73.71 26.81 -7.22
C GLN A 130 72.87 25.74 -7.95
N ILE A 131 73.27 25.42 -9.17
CA ILE A 131 72.66 24.43 -10.08
C ILE A 131 73.66 23.28 -10.22
N HIS A 132 73.20 22.02 -10.16
CA HIS A 132 73.65 20.95 -11.07
C HIS A 132 72.78 19.69 -11.00
N THR A 133 73.01 18.81 -11.97
CA THR A 133 72.21 17.63 -12.36
C THR A 133 72.73 16.33 -11.76
N THR A 134 71.86 15.56 -11.08
CA THR A 134 71.94 14.07 -11.02
C THR A 134 70.63 13.45 -10.53
N THR A 135 70.16 12.42 -11.24
CA THR A 135 69.41 11.28 -10.67
C THR A 135 70.39 10.24 -10.10
N PRO A 136 69.97 9.21 -9.33
CA PRO A 136 68.61 8.85 -8.89
C PRO A 136 68.46 8.68 -7.36
N GLU A 137 67.24 8.43 -6.86
CA GLU A 137 66.89 7.18 -6.12
C GLU A 137 65.41 7.16 -5.68
N ALA A 138 64.88 5.97 -5.36
CA ALA A 138 63.45 5.72 -5.20
C ALA A 138 63.02 5.37 -3.75
N SER A 139 62.81 6.40 -2.92
CA SER A 139 62.25 6.24 -1.57
C SER A 139 60.75 5.90 -1.61
N LYS A 140 60.43 4.60 -1.60
CA LYS A 140 59.05 4.07 -1.59
C LYS A 140 58.29 4.50 -0.34
N LEU A 141 57.53 5.59 -0.43
CA LEU A 141 56.60 6.02 0.61
C LEU A 141 55.37 5.08 0.62
N ASN A 142 55.53 3.93 1.30
CA ASN A 142 54.58 2.82 1.36
C ASN A 142 53.29 3.21 2.10
N ALA A 143 52.40 3.92 1.42
CA ALA A 143 51.03 4.14 1.86
C ALA A 143 50.29 2.78 1.96
N THR A 144 50.19 2.25 3.17
CA THR A 144 49.54 0.98 3.50
C THR A 144 48.06 1.05 3.18
N LYS A 145 47.69 0.64 1.95
CA LYS A 145 46.31 0.55 1.47
C LYS A 145 45.48 -0.31 2.43
N LYS A 146 44.68 0.33 3.30
CA LYS A 146 43.65 -0.34 4.10
C LYS A 146 42.71 -1.07 3.15
N GLU A 147 42.75 -2.39 3.18
CA GLU A 147 41.90 -3.21 2.32
C GLU A 147 40.44 -3.10 2.77
N ILE A 148 39.55 -2.70 1.86
CA ILE A 148 38.12 -2.52 2.14
C ILE A 148 37.45 -3.89 2.33
N ARG A 149 37.45 -4.37 3.56
CA ARG A 149 36.90 -5.67 3.96
C ARG A 149 35.42 -5.56 4.37
N LEU A 150 34.54 -6.07 3.51
CA LEU A 150 33.14 -6.38 3.87
C LEU A 150 33.10 -7.26 5.13
N LYS A 151 32.25 -6.89 6.09
CA LYS A 151 32.00 -7.63 7.34
C LYS A 151 31.55 -9.08 7.05
N SER A 152 31.57 -9.94 8.06
CA SER A 152 30.89 -11.24 7.97
C SER A 152 29.40 -11.02 7.68
N TYR A 153 28.83 -11.85 6.80
CA TYR A 153 27.41 -11.74 6.47
C TYR A 153 26.55 -11.88 7.72
N ARG A 154 25.57 -10.99 7.82
CA ARG A 154 24.44 -11.08 8.75
C ARG A 154 23.24 -10.55 7.98
N PRO A 155 22.07 -11.22 7.96
CA PRO A 155 20.91 -10.73 7.20
C PRO A 155 20.49 -9.30 7.61
N ILE A 156 20.54 -8.35 6.67
CA ILE A 156 20.17 -6.95 6.88
C ILE A 156 18.93 -6.63 6.03
N ARG A 157 17.86 -6.18 6.68
CA ARG A 157 16.62 -5.72 6.00
C ARG A 157 16.76 -4.32 5.38
N TRP A 158 17.82 -4.10 4.59
CA TRP A 158 18.12 -2.80 3.97
C TRP A 158 17.00 -2.32 3.03
N HIS A 159 16.23 -3.24 2.44
CA HIS A 159 15.09 -2.91 1.59
C HIS A 159 13.84 -2.44 2.37
N CYS A 160 13.82 -2.59 3.71
CA CYS A 160 12.70 -2.19 4.57
C CYS A 160 12.82 -0.75 5.13
N THR A 161 14.00 -0.13 5.10
CA THR A 161 14.21 1.21 5.69
C THR A 161 13.51 2.29 4.87
N LYS A 162 12.37 2.79 5.38
CA LYS A 162 11.43 3.70 4.68
C LYS A 162 11.95 5.10 4.32
N ASN A 163 13.20 5.45 4.63
CA ASN A 163 13.79 6.74 4.25
C ASN A 163 15.16 6.53 3.61
N TYR A 164 15.24 6.75 2.30
CA TYR A 164 16.51 7.13 1.68
C TYR A 164 17.00 8.43 2.31
N SER A 165 18.26 8.43 2.74
CA SER A 165 18.93 9.67 3.15
C SER A 165 19.15 10.54 1.91
N ASN A 166 19.00 11.85 2.07
CA ASN A 166 19.17 12.81 1.00
C ASN A 166 19.66 14.12 1.60
N VAL A 167 20.75 14.66 1.05
CA VAL A 167 21.44 15.85 1.57
C VAL A 167 20.49 17.05 1.71
N TYR A 168 19.73 17.40 0.67
CA TYR A 168 18.77 18.51 0.68
C TYR A 168 17.63 18.27 1.68
N ARG A 169 17.06 17.06 1.72
CA ARG A 169 15.99 16.65 2.65
C ARG A 169 16.47 16.65 4.10
N ASN A 170 17.74 16.40 4.35
CA ASN A 170 18.35 16.49 5.68
C ASN A 170 18.70 17.94 6.06
N ALA A 171 19.10 18.77 5.10
CA ALA A 171 19.31 20.20 5.30
C ALA A 171 18.01 20.90 5.70
N ILE A 172 16.89 20.68 4.98
CA ILE A 172 15.56 21.24 5.30
C ILE A 172 15.09 20.86 6.72
N LYS A 173 15.47 19.69 7.26
CA LYS A 173 15.15 19.30 8.65
C LYS A 173 15.94 20.08 9.70
N LYS A 174 17.06 20.70 9.32
CA LYS A 174 17.99 21.38 10.23
C LYS A 174 18.02 22.91 10.10
N ILE A 175 17.72 23.47 8.90
CA ILE A 175 17.77 24.92 8.60
C ILE A 175 17.34 25.77 9.79
N ASN A 176 18.08 26.83 10.12
CA ASN A 176 17.65 27.70 11.20
C ASN A 176 16.41 28.51 10.76
N ILE A 177 15.50 28.76 11.71
CA ILE A 177 14.22 29.45 11.49
C ILE A 177 14.20 30.64 12.44
N ASP A 178 13.71 31.79 11.97
CA ASP A 178 13.59 33.02 12.79
C ASP A 178 14.97 33.48 13.34
N ASN A 179 16.00 33.45 12.48
CA ASN A 179 17.40 33.76 12.83
C ASN A 179 17.56 35.16 13.45
N ASN A 180 16.74 36.12 13.03
CA ASN A 180 16.68 37.49 13.55
C ASN A 180 15.72 37.67 14.73
N GLY A 181 15.05 36.60 15.17
CA GLY A 181 14.15 36.59 16.33
C GLY A 181 12.91 37.48 16.20
N LEU A 182 12.53 37.95 15.00
CA LEU A 182 11.39 38.84 14.79
C LEU A 182 10.05 38.19 15.16
N PHE A 183 9.91 36.89 14.89
CA PHE A 183 8.72 36.13 15.29
C PHE A 183 8.77 35.84 16.80
N ARG A 184 9.92 35.42 17.35
CA ARG A 184 10.13 35.20 18.79
C ARG A 184 9.82 36.42 19.66
N SER A 185 10.36 37.58 19.29
CA SER A 185 10.15 38.86 19.97
C SER A 185 8.70 39.34 19.86
N THR A 186 8.08 39.19 18.68
CA THR A 186 6.65 39.49 18.50
C THR A 186 5.77 38.55 19.35
N THR A 187 6.12 37.27 19.43
CA THR A 187 5.41 36.28 20.25
C THR A 187 5.52 36.63 21.73
N LEU A 188 6.71 36.98 22.22
CA LEU A 188 6.93 37.48 23.58
C LEU A 188 6.08 38.72 23.88
N ARG A 189 6.03 39.70 22.96
CA ARG A 189 5.26 40.94 23.12
C ARG A 189 3.75 40.68 23.24
N GLU A 190 3.18 39.82 22.40
CA GLU A 190 1.74 39.53 22.49
C GLU A 190 1.41 38.59 23.68
N ILE A 191 2.33 37.71 24.09
CA ILE A 191 2.16 36.91 25.33
C ILE A 191 2.19 37.80 26.58
N ARG A 192 3.05 38.83 26.67
CA ARG A 192 3.10 39.72 27.86
C ARG A 192 1.75 40.38 28.16
N LYS A 193 1.01 40.79 27.12
CA LYS A 193 -0.36 41.33 27.27
C LYS A 193 -1.36 40.35 27.91
N CYS A 194 -1.03 39.06 27.91
CA CYS A 194 -1.90 37.99 28.42
C CYS A 194 -1.60 37.60 29.88
N ILE A 195 -0.61 38.20 30.54
CA ILE A 195 -0.15 37.77 31.88
C ILE A 195 0.10 39.01 32.76
N LYS A 196 -0.60 39.10 33.90
CA LYS A 196 -0.54 40.29 34.78
C LYS A 196 0.79 40.45 35.55
N ASN A 197 1.52 39.37 35.84
CA ASN A 197 2.79 39.44 36.60
C ASN A 197 3.97 39.88 35.71
N LYS A 198 4.86 40.72 36.25
CA LYS A 198 5.92 41.41 35.49
C LYS A 198 7.20 40.56 35.31
N ASP A 199 7.36 39.50 36.10
CA ASP A 199 8.66 38.91 36.47
C ASP A 199 9.13 37.78 35.53
N PHE A 200 8.73 37.87 34.26
CA PHE A 200 9.12 36.93 33.22
C PHE A 200 10.48 37.31 32.62
N ILE A 201 11.46 36.45 32.82
CA ILE A 201 12.82 36.60 32.29
C ILE A 201 12.77 36.84 30.78
N LYS A 202 13.38 37.97 30.37
CA LYS A 202 13.16 38.71 29.10
C LYS A 202 13.34 37.89 27.80
N SER A 203 13.83 36.64 27.87
CA SER A 203 14.26 35.82 26.73
C SER A 203 13.75 34.36 26.67
N SER A 204 13.20 33.79 27.75
CA SER A 204 12.93 32.35 27.90
C SER A 204 11.55 31.91 27.37
N ILE A 205 11.36 32.02 26.05
CA ILE A 205 10.25 31.41 25.31
C ILE A 205 10.76 30.20 24.50
N ASP A 206 10.13 29.04 24.64
CA ASP A 206 10.39 27.89 23.77
C ASP A 206 9.41 27.88 22.57
N LEU A 207 9.95 28.11 21.37
CA LEU A 207 9.24 28.00 20.09
C LEU A 207 9.75 26.85 19.21
N SER A 208 10.55 25.94 19.78
CA SER A 208 11.15 24.79 19.07
C SER A 208 10.12 23.97 18.30
N ARG A 209 8.93 23.77 18.85
CA ARG A 209 7.84 23.03 18.20
C ARG A 209 7.25 23.79 17.01
N THR A 210 7.07 25.10 17.12
CA THR A 210 6.61 25.93 15.98
C THR A 210 7.66 25.93 14.87
N TYR A 211 8.95 26.11 15.19
CA TYR A 211 10.02 26.05 14.20
C TYR A 211 10.15 24.65 13.55
N PHE A 212 9.98 23.57 14.32
CA PHE A 212 9.89 22.20 13.78
C PHE A 212 8.71 22.05 12.82
N ASN A 213 7.52 22.54 13.19
CA ASN A 213 6.33 22.49 12.33
C ASN A 213 6.56 23.29 11.02
N ILE A 214 7.25 24.43 11.05
CA ILE A 214 7.62 25.21 9.86
C ILE A 214 8.55 24.40 8.93
N ARG A 215 9.61 23.77 9.48
CA ARG A 215 10.52 22.90 8.70
C ARG A 215 9.77 21.74 8.05
N MET A 216 8.88 21.10 8.80
CA MET A 216 8.04 20.00 8.29
C MET A 216 7.04 20.47 7.22
N TYR A 217 6.49 21.68 7.34
CA TYR A 217 5.62 22.28 6.34
C TYR A 217 6.38 22.60 5.04
N ALA A 218 7.56 23.21 5.14
CA ALA A 218 8.43 23.49 4.01
C ALA A 218 8.85 22.20 3.30
N LEU A 219 9.28 21.19 4.06
CA LEU A 219 9.61 19.87 3.53
C LEU A 219 8.40 19.22 2.83
N TRP A 220 7.20 19.29 3.42
CA TRP A 220 5.99 18.71 2.81
C TRP A 220 5.62 19.37 1.48
N LYS A 221 5.66 20.70 1.39
CA LYS A 221 5.36 21.44 0.14
C LYS A 221 6.37 21.19 -0.98
N ILE A 222 7.59 20.74 -0.65
CA ILE A 222 8.72 20.64 -1.59
C ILE A 222 9.14 19.18 -1.83
N ALA A 223 8.72 18.22 -1.02
CA ALA A 223 8.98 16.79 -1.23
C ALA A 223 8.59 16.28 -2.64
N PRO A 224 7.42 16.63 -3.23
CA PRO A 224 7.08 16.18 -4.59
C PRO A 224 8.03 16.73 -5.67
N PHE A 225 8.59 17.93 -5.45
CA PHE A 225 9.59 18.53 -6.34
C PHE A 225 10.95 17.82 -6.21
N ILE A 226 11.38 17.56 -4.97
CA ILE A 226 12.62 16.84 -4.66
C ILE A 226 12.55 15.42 -5.24
N GLU A 227 11.48 14.67 -4.93
CA GLU A 227 11.31 13.27 -5.34
C GLU A 227 11.20 13.11 -6.86
N LYS A 228 10.65 14.09 -7.58
CA LYS A 228 10.61 14.08 -9.06
C LYS A 228 11.97 14.37 -9.71
N ASN A 229 12.64 15.47 -9.34
CA ASN A 229 13.87 15.88 -10.05
C ASN A 229 15.08 14.96 -9.75
N ILE A 230 15.05 14.15 -8.67
CA ILE A 230 16.05 13.10 -8.37
C ILE A 230 16.03 11.91 -9.37
N LEU A 231 15.11 11.91 -10.35
CA LEU A 231 15.18 11.01 -11.51
C LEU A 231 15.99 11.60 -12.68
N GLU A 232 16.24 12.91 -12.69
CA GLU A 232 16.84 13.65 -13.81
C GLU A 232 18.19 14.30 -13.43
N GLU A 233 18.34 14.76 -12.18
CA GLU A 233 19.49 15.54 -11.70
C GLU A 233 20.12 14.88 -10.46
N ASN A 234 20.84 13.77 -10.67
CA ASN A 234 21.69 13.20 -9.62
C ASN A 234 22.79 14.21 -9.24
N ILE A 235 23.19 14.21 -7.97
CA ILE A 235 24.42 14.88 -7.53
C ILE A 235 25.58 14.15 -8.18
N LEU A 236 26.48 14.87 -8.86
CA LEU A 236 27.61 14.25 -9.54
C LEU A 236 28.57 13.69 -8.49
N ILE A 237 28.68 12.36 -8.47
CA ILE A 237 29.62 11.60 -7.65
C ILE A 237 30.54 10.88 -8.64
N THR A 238 31.85 11.05 -8.48
CA THR A 238 32.91 10.46 -9.29
C THR A 238 33.98 9.85 -8.39
N PRO A 239 34.81 8.91 -8.89
CA PRO A 239 35.93 8.37 -8.14
C PRO A 239 36.93 9.47 -7.75
N GLY A 240 37.59 9.31 -6.60
CA GLY A 240 38.58 10.25 -6.09
C GLY A 240 38.03 11.36 -5.18
N MET A 241 36.72 11.67 -5.26
CA MET A 241 36.12 12.75 -4.47
C MET A 241 36.29 12.55 -2.96
N SER A 242 36.76 13.60 -2.28
CA SER A 242 36.78 13.74 -0.83
C SER A 242 35.42 14.22 -0.28
N VAL A 243 35.30 14.28 1.05
CA VAL A 243 34.09 14.82 1.71
C VAL A 243 33.87 16.31 1.40
N SER A 244 34.95 17.06 1.16
CA SER A 244 34.93 18.46 0.67
C SER A 244 34.33 18.56 -0.73
N ASP A 245 34.76 17.68 -1.64
CA ASP A 245 34.31 17.68 -3.03
C ASP A 245 32.84 17.23 -3.13
N LEU A 246 32.46 16.24 -2.32
CA LEU A 246 31.07 15.82 -2.16
C LEU A 246 30.19 16.97 -1.64
N ARG A 247 30.65 17.73 -0.64
CA ARG A 247 29.96 18.95 -0.16
C ARG A 247 29.83 19.98 -1.28
N SER A 248 30.91 20.25 -2.02
CA SER A 248 30.92 21.19 -3.15
C SER A 248 29.91 20.78 -4.24
N SER A 249 29.91 19.50 -4.66
CA SER A 249 28.95 18.97 -5.64
C SER A 249 27.49 19.10 -5.15
N CYS A 250 27.24 18.97 -3.85
CA CYS A 250 25.91 19.22 -3.25
C CYS A 250 25.50 20.70 -3.26
N THR A 251 26.44 21.64 -3.12
CA THR A 251 26.12 23.09 -3.12
C THR A 251 26.12 23.71 -4.52
N SER A 252 26.90 23.16 -5.45
CA SER A 252 27.14 23.71 -6.79
C SER A 252 26.16 23.18 -7.86
N ASN A 253 25.14 22.41 -7.47
CA ASN A 253 24.09 21.94 -8.38
C ASN A 253 23.13 23.08 -8.77
N THR A 254 23.60 23.96 -9.65
CA THR A 254 22.89 25.19 -10.06
C THR A 254 21.54 24.91 -10.73
N ASN A 255 21.40 23.80 -11.46
CA ASN A 255 20.13 23.43 -12.10
C ASN A 255 19.07 23.06 -11.06
N PHE A 256 19.40 22.22 -10.08
CA PHE A 256 18.52 21.92 -8.96
C PHE A 256 18.10 23.19 -8.21
N PHE A 257 19.05 24.07 -7.88
CA PHE A 257 18.73 25.30 -7.13
C PHE A 257 17.95 26.34 -7.95
N LYS A 258 18.21 26.50 -9.26
CA LYS A 258 17.38 27.33 -10.17
C LYS A 258 15.95 26.81 -10.25
N LYS A 259 15.76 25.50 -10.46
CA LYS A 259 14.44 24.84 -10.46
C LYS A 259 13.74 24.99 -9.09
N LEU A 260 14.47 24.81 -7.98
CA LEU A 260 13.95 24.94 -6.62
C LEU A 260 13.51 26.39 -6.31
N GLN A 261 14.28 27.41 -6.71
CA GLN A 261 13.90 28.82 -6.54
C GLN A 261 12.59 29.14 -7.26
N LYS A 262 12.44 28.68 -8.52
CA LYS A 262 11.20 28.83 -9.31
C LYS A 262 10.01 28.16 -8.62
N GLN A 263 10.20 26.99 -8.00
CA GLN A 263 9.15 26.30 -7.24
C GLN A 263 8.85 26.98 -5.90
N CYS A 264 9.85 27.47 -5.17
CA CYS A 264 9.67 28.23 -3.93
C CYS A 264 8.89 29.53 -4.18
N GLY A 265 9.13 30.21 -5.29
CA GLY A 265 8.33 31.36 -5.72
C GLY A 265 6.85 31.03 -5.95
N LYS A 266 6.53 29.89 -6.61
CA LYS A 266 5.14 29.41 -6.77
C LYS A 266 4.48 29.11 -5.43
N ILE A 267 5.19 28.42 -4.53
CA ILE A 267 4.70 28.06 -3.19
C ILE A 267 4.45 29.33 -2.36
N ALA A 268 5.37 30.31 -2.40
CA ALA A 268 5.21 31.59 -1.71
C ALA A 268 4.01 32.40 -2.22
N LYS A 269 3.75 32.44 -3.54
CA LYS A 269 2.53 33.05 -4.10
C LYS A 269 1.25 32.38 -3.57
N SER A 270 1.20 31.05 -3.54
CA SER A 270 0.07 30.28 -2.98
C SER A 270 -0.13 30.54 -1.46
N ILE A 271 0.96 30.65 -0.70
CA ILE A 271 0.93 30.96 0.74
C ILE A 271 0.44 32.39 0.99
N ARG A 272 0.83 33.37 0.17
CA ARG A 272 0.33 34.77 0.26
C ARG A 272 -1.19 34.83 0.07
N ALA A 273 -1.71 34.13 -0.93
CA ALA A 273 -3.14 34.06 -1.24
C ALA A 273 -3.98 33.23 -0.22
N SER A 274 -3.33 32.42 0.62
CA SER A 274 -4.02 31.63 1.65
C SER A 274 -4.40 32.49 2.87
N THR A 275 -5.56 32.25 3.47
CA THR A 275 -5.99 32.99 4.68
C THR A 275 -5.11 32.66 5.89
N ASP A 276 -4.85 33.66 6.74
CA ASP A 276 -3.90 33.53 7.87
C ASP A 276 -4.31 32.43 8.86
N ARG A 277 -5.61 32.11 8.95
CA ARG A 277 -6.17 31.03 9.76
C ARG A 277 -5.61 29.65 9.42
N TYR A 278 -5.19 29.42 8.17
CA TYR A 278 -4.58 28.15 7.72
C TYR A 278 -3.33 27.78 8.55
N PHE A 279 -2.50 28.76 8.88
CA PHE A 279 -1.21 28.53 9.54
C PHE A 279 -1.35 28.27 11.06
N SER A 280 -2.58 28.32 11.60
CA SER A 280 -2.86 28.02 13.01
C SER A 280 -2.44 26.63 13.47
N ARG A 281 -2.41 25.65 12.57
CA ARG A 281 -1.93 24.28 12.85
C ARG A 281 -0.40 24.17 12.92
N ILE A 282 0.33 25.17 12.45
CA ILE A 282 1.80 25.24 12.50
C ILE A 282 2.25 25.87 13.82
N LEU A 283 1.48 26.83 14.35
CA LEU A 283 1.68 27.38 15.68
C LEU A 283 1.46 26.31 16.76
N GLN A 284 2.37 26.22 17.73
CA GLN A 284 2.16 25.37 18.91
C GLN A 284 1.03 25.93 19.80
N THR A 285 0.14 25.08 20.30
CA THR A 285 -1.02 25.51 21.12
C THR A 285 -0.62 26.02 22.51
N TYR A 286 0.50 25.52 23.03
CA TYR A 286 1.04 25.85 24.34
C TYR A 286 2.54 26.20 24.24
N VAL A 287 2.99 27.08 25.11
CA VAL A 287 4.36 27.58 25.20
C VAL A 287 4.88 27.32 26.60
N CYS A 288 6.07 26.75 26.71
CA CYS A 288 6.80 26.71 27.98
C CYS A 288 7.55 28.03 28.16
N ILE A 289 7.34 28.67 29.31
CA ILE A 289 8.05 29.88 29.71
C ILE A 289 8.68 29.64 31.07
N ASN A 290 9.96 29.96 31.20
CA ASN A 290 10.68 29.89 32.46
C ASN A 290 10.49 31.19 33.21
N TYR A 291 10.14 31.12 34.50
CA TYR A 291 10.06 32.25 35.41
C TYR A 291 10.84 31.93 36.69
N LYS A 292 11.30 32.95 37.40
CA LYS A 292 11.92 32.79 38.72
C LYS A 292 10.80 32.82 39.77
N SER A 293 10.83 31.92 40.75
CA SER A 293 9.96 32.04 41.92
C SER A 293 10.49 33.18 42.78
N HIS A 294 9.63 33.97 43.45
CA HIS A 294 10.12 34.93 44.45
C HIS A 294 10.65 34.20 45.70
N SER A 295 10.13 33.00 45.95
CA SER A 295 10.48 32.08 47.04
C SER A 295 11.68 31.14 46.76
N ASP A 296 12.21 31.09 45.52
CA ASP A 296 13.21 30.09 45.15
C ASP A 296 14.24 30.66 44.16
N SER A 297 15.51 30.29 44.35
CA SER A 297 16.57 30.47 43.35
C SER A 297 16.37 29.63 42.09
N THR A 298 15.48 28.63 42.12
CA THR A 298 15.24 27.66 41.04
C THR A 298 14.25 28.17 39.98
N TYR A 299 14.49 27.78 38.73
CA TYR A 299 13.64 28.15 37.59
C TYR A 299 12.41 27.24 37.50
N LYS A 300 11.20 27.81 37.55
CA LYS A 300 9.94 27.07 37.39
C LYS A 300 9.40 27.23 35.96
N HIS A 301 8.85 26.15 35.40
CA HIS A 301 8.31 26.12 34.04
C HIS A 301 6.78 26.30 34.04
N LYS A 302 6.28 27.40 33.47
CA LYS A 302 4.83 27.61 33.27
C LYS A 302 4.45 27.27 31.84
N ARG A 303 3.45 26.41 31.65
CA ARG A 303 2.82 26.18 30.34
C ARG A 303 1.69 27.19 30.14
N ILE A 304 1.80 28.02 29.11
CA ILE A 304 0.84 29.08 28.81
C ILE A 304 0.22 28.82 27.43
N LYS A 305 -1.11 28.98 27.33
CA LYS A 305 -1.89 28.79 26.11
C LYS A 305 -2.03 30.14 25.38
N PHE A 306 -1.98 30.13 24.04
CA PHE A 306 -2.26 31.34 23.25
C PHE A 306 -3.75 31.69 23.27
N CYS A 307 -4.17 32.55 24.20
CA CYS A 307 -5.59 32.75 24.52
C CYS A 307 -6.33 33.93 23.85
N SER A 308 -5.67 35.02 23.45
CA SER A 308 -6.41 36.27 23.10
C SER A 308 -6.06 37.00 21.79
N ASN A 309 -4.87 36.84 21.19
CA ASN A 309 -4.50 37.63 20.00
C ASN A 309 -3.88 36.79 18.85
N GLN A 310 -4.55 35.70 18.47
CA GLN A 310 -4.00 34.76 17.47
C GLN A 310 -3.82 35.40 16.08
N ASN A 311 -4.77 36.21 15.58
CA ASN A 311 -4.74 36.74 14.21
C ASN A 311 -3.44 37.49 13.88
N LYS A 312 -2.99 38.39 14.77
CA LYS A 312 -1.74 39.15 14.59
C LYS A 312 -0.50 38.26 14.58
N LEU A 313 -0.49 37.22 15.42
CA LEU A 313 0.58 36.23 15.48
C LEU A 313 0.58 35.31 14.24
N LEU A 314 -0.59 34.97 13.70
CA LEU A 314 -0.74 34.18 12.47
C LEU A 314 -0.27 34.94 11.22
N LYS A 315 -0.53 36.26 11.13
CA LYS A 315 0.03 37.11 10.07
C LYS A 315 1.56 37.06 10.08
N LYS A 316 2.18 37.21 11.26
CA LYS A 316 3.64 37.14 11.42
C LYS A 316 4.22 35.73 11.24
N LEU A 317 3.45 34.68 11.55
CA LEU A 317 3.82 33.30 11.23
C LEU A 317 3.79 33.03 9.72
N LYS A 318 2.78 33.55 9.00
CA LYS A 318 2.67 33.50 7.55
C LYS A 318 3.84 34.21 6.87
N GLU A 319 4.20 35.41 7.33
CA GLU A 319 5.41 36.12 6.89
C GLU A 319 6.69 35.28 7.12
N LEU A 320 6.88 34.71 8.32
CA LEU A 320 8.02 33.84 8.63
C LEU A 320 8.08 32.61 7.71
N ILE A 321 6.94 31.98 7.41
CA ILE A 321 6.86 30.83 6.50
C ILE A 321 7.19 31.26 5.06
N ILE A 322 6.67 32.38 4.57
CA ILE A 322 6.99 32.93 3.23
C ILE A 322 8.50 33.15 3.12
N ASN A 323 9.12 33.79 4.11
CA ASN A 323 10.55 34.07 4.11
C ASN A 323 11.38 32.78 4.21
N THR A 324 10.93 31.79 5.00
CA THR A 324 11.56 30.46 5.08
C THR A 324 11.53 29.73 3.73
N ILE A 325 10.42 29.82 2.99
CA ILE A 325 10.27 29.19 1.66
C ILE A 325 11.13 29.91 0.62
N LEU A 326 11.08 31.24 0.56
CA LEU A 326 11.83 32.03 -0.43
C LEU A 326 13.34 31.94 -0.22
N ASN A 327 13.81 31.89 1.03
CA ASN A 327 15.21 31.74 1.37
C ASN A 327 15.66 30.27 1.45
N LEU A 328 14.83 29.31 1.02
CA LEU A 328 15.14 27.90 1.21
C LEU A 328 16.38 27.42 0.43
N PRO A 329 16.63 27.82 -0.84
CA PRO A 329 17.83 27.41 -1.56
C PRO A 329 19.13 27.83 -0.86
N SER A 330 19.26 29.10 -0.46
CA SER A 330 20.42 29.58 0.29
C SER A 330 20.50 28.96 1.68
N SER A 331 19.37 28.77 2.37
CA SER A 331 19.33 28.08 3.67
C SER A 331 19.80 26.62 3.58
N ILE A 332 19.48 25.92 2.48
CA ILE A 332 19.98 24.56 2.21
C ILE A 332 21.49 24.59 1.99
N ILE A 333 22.02 25.47 1.16
CA ILE A 333 23.47 25.61 0.91
C ILE A 333 24.23 25.89 2.22
N CYS A 334 23.76 26.87 3.00
CA CYS A 334 24.35 27.19 4.31
C CYS A 334 24.35 26.01 5.28
N GLU A 335 23.27 25.22 5.29
CA GLU A 335 23.14 24.08 6.21
C GLU A 335 23.94 22.85 5.74
N ILE A 336 24.11 22.65 4.43
CA ILE A 336 25.02 21.64 3.86
C ILE A 336 26.48 21.97 4.20
N ASN A 337 26.87 23.25 4.12
CA ASN A 337 28.20 23.69 4.52
C ASN A 337 28.47 23.46 6.03
N ARG A 338 27.41 23.44 6.85
CA ARG A 338 27.47 23.12 8.29
C ARG A 338 27.42 21.62 8.61
N PHE A 339 27.29 20.73 7.63
CA PHE A 339 27.38 19.30 7.90
C PHE A 339 28.83 18.92 8.22
N ASN A 340 29.03 18.30 9.38
CA ASN A 340 30.25 17.55 9.67
C ASN A 340 30.44 16.40 8.68
N GLN A 341 31.63 15.79 8.64
CA GLN A 341 31.98 14.78 7.63
C GLN A 341 30.94 13.63 7.56
N ASN A 342 30.61 13.04 8.73
CA ASN A 342 29.58 12.02 8.85
C ASN A 342 28.18 12.49 8.40
N GLY A 343 27.87 13.78 8.53
CA GLY A 343 26.62 14.38 8.06
C GLY A 343 26.51 14.45 6.53
N ILE A 344 27.61 14.73 5.82
CA ILE A 344 27.68 14.65 4.35
C ILE A 344 27.59 13.17 3.94
N VAL A 345 28.48 12.32 4.45
CA VAL A 345 28.60 10.91 4.06
C VAL A 345 27.29 10.16 4.29
N ASN A 346 26.69 10.22 5.48
CA ASN A 346 25.41 9.57 5.79
C ASN A 346 24.19 10.22 5.11
N SER A 347 24.38 11.21 4.24
CA SER A 347 23.33 11.81 3.40
C SER A 347 23.41 11.43 1.91
N LEU A 348 24.55 10.89 1.48
CA LEU A 348 24.83 10.44 0.10
C LEU A 348 25.08 8.93 0.01
N PHE A 349 25.56 8.31 1.09
CA PHE A 349 25.87 6.89 1.21
C PHE A 349 25.04 6.24 2.35
N SER A 350 24.93 4.91 2.30
CA SER A 350 24.30 4.05 3.32
C SER A 350 25.22 2.88 3.66
N GLU A 351 25.28 2.46 4.92
CA GLU A 351 26.06 1.28 5.31
C GLU A 351 25.32 -0.02 4.91
N VAL A 352 25.99 -0.85 4.12
CA VAL A 352 25.56 -2.21 3.75
C VAL A 352 26.73 -3.17 3.94
N HIS A 353 26.55 -4.18 4.79
CA HIS A 353 27.58 -5.18 5.15
C HIS A 353 28.95 -4.60 5.54
N GLY A 354 28.95 -3.40 6.14
CA GLY A 354 30.16 -2.69 6.57
C GLY A 354 30.84 -1.81 5.52
N VAL A 355 30.28 -1.72 4.31
CA VAL A 355 30.74 -0.78 3.28
C VAL A 355 29.70 0.33 3.14
N LEU A 356 30.17 1.58 3.04
CA LEU A 356 29.32 2.73 2.70
C LEU A 356 29.14 2.76 1.19
N VAL A 357 27.94 2.41 0.71
CA VAL A 357 27.58 2.37 -0.71
C VAL A 357 26.69 3.54 -1.05
N ASP A 358 26.73 4.05 -2.28
CA ASP A 358 25.92 5.21 -2.64
C ASP A 358 24.40 4.94 -2.55
N ASN A 359 23.62 5.99 -2.31
CA ASN A 359 22.16 5.86 -2.16
C ASN A 359 21.45 5.52 -3.49
N SER A 360 22.12 5.67 -4.64
CA SER A 360 21.65 5.21 -5.95
C SER A 360 21.69 3.69 -6.07
N LEU A 361 22.69 3.00 -5.52
CA LEU A 361 22.72 1.53 -5.45
C LEU A 361 21.48 1.00 -4.72
N ILE A 362 21.19 1.53 -3.53
CA ILE A 362 20.04 1.08 -2.73
C ILE A 362 18.70 1.41 -3.42
N LYS A 363 18.63 2.48 -4.24
CA LYS A 363 17.48 2.80 -5.12
C LYS A 363 17.35 1.75 -6.24
N ASN A 364 18.44 1.45 -6.94
CA ASN A 364 18.48 0.57 -8.10
C ASN A 364 18.24 -0.91 -7.73
N ILE A 365 18.90 -1.44 -6.70
CA ILE A 365 18.68 -2.82 -6.24
C ILE A 365 17.26 -2.98 -5.66
N ARG A 366 16.65 -1.94 -5.07
CA ARG A 366 15.24 -1.99 -4.65
C ARG A 366 14.26 -2.01 -5.83
N LEU A 367 14.50 -1.19 -6.87
CA LEU A 367 13.69 -1.24 -8.09
C LEU A 367 13.80 -2.63 -8.74
N PHE A 368 15.03 -3.13 -8.89
CA PHE A 368 15.31 -4.49 -9.34
C PHE A 368 14.61 -5.55 -8.48
N PHE A 369 14.66 -5.45 -7.14
CA PHE A 369 13.97 -6.37 -6.25
C PHE A 369 12.45 -6.33 -6.44
N SER A 370 11.84 -5.15 -6.52
CA SER A 370 10.39 -5.02 -6.78
C SER A 370 9.97 -5.73 -8.07
N SER A 371 10.71 -5.54 -9.17
CA SER A 371 10.44 -6.19 -10.47
C SER A 371 10.76 -7.71 -10.50
N ASN A 372 11.45 -8.23 -9.48
CA ASN A 372 11.88 -9.63 -9.41
C ASN A 372 11.37 -10.38 -8.15
N LYS A 373 10.58 -9.74 -7.29
CA LYS A 373 10.18 -10.27 -5.96
C LYS A 373 9.49 -11.64 -6.07
N ASN A 374 8.62 -11.81 -7.06
CA ASN A 374 7.78 -13.00 -7.19
C ASN A 374 8.51 -14.20 -7.83
N LYS A 375 9.79 -14.07 -8.22
CA LYS A 375 10.52 -15.10 -8.99
C LYS A 375 10.79 -16.43 -8.26
N PHE A 376 10.78 -16.44 -6.93
CA PHE A 376 11.12 -17.63 -6.12
C PHE A 376 9.95 -18.16 -5.29
N ILE A 377 8.75 -17.61 -5.46
CA ILE A 377 7.56 -18.10 -4.75
C ILE A 377 7.30 -19.54 -5.21
N ASN A 378 7.31 -20.49 -4.25
CA ASN A 378 7.03 -21.92 -4.42
C ASN A 378 8.06 -22.75 -5.22
N SER A 379 9.36 -22.41 -5.18
CA SER A 379 10.42 -23.28 -5.73
C SER A 379 11.60 -23.43 -4.77
N LYS A 380 12.29 -24.59 -4.76
CA LYS A 380 13.54 -24.75 -4.00
C LYS A 380 14.65 -23.99 -4.73
N PHE A 381 15.58 -23.39 -3.98
CA PHE A 381 16.66 -22.61 -4.58
C PHE A 381 17.62 -23.47 -5.43
N ASP A 382 17.86 -24.72 -5.03
CA ASP A 382 18.70 -25.67 -5.76
C ASP A 382 18.20 -25.96 -7.19
N ASP A 383 16.88 -26.00 -7.40
CA ASP A 383 16.27 -26.22 -8.73
C ASP A 383 16.54 -25.06 -9.71
N ASN A 384 16.95 -23.90 -9.18
CA ASN A 384 16.97 -22.61 -9.90
C ASN A 384 18.35 -21.94 -9.98
N LEU A 385 19.45 -22.69 -9.79
CA LEU A 385 20.83 -22.19 -9.85
C LEU A 385 21.14 -21.28 -11.07
N ASN A 386 20.58 -21.61 -12.24
CA ASN A 386 20.70 -20.80 -13.46
C ASN A 386 20.03 -19.41 -13.36
N LEU A 387 18.86 -19.33 -12.73
CA LEU A 387 18.14 -18.07 -12.47
C LEU A 387 18.90 -17.23 -11.45
N ILE A 388 19.43 -17.89 -10.41
CA ILE A 388 20.23 -17.27 -9.35
C ILE A 388 21.54 -16.69 -9.94
N LYS A 389 22.21 -17.40 -10.86
CA LYS A 389 23.38 -16.89 -11.59
C LYS A 389 23.08 -15.61 -12.38
N ASN A 390 21.98 -15.58 -13.17
CA ASN A 390 21.60 -14.40 -13.96
C ASN A 390 21.18 -13.21 -13.09
N LEU A 391 20.53 -13.46 -11.94
CA LEU A 391 20.20 -12.42 -10.97
C LEU A 391 21.44 -11.88 -10.27
N LEU A 392 22.39 -12.76 -9.88
CA LEU A 392 23.66 -12.37 -9.29
C LEU A 392 24.49 -11.52 -10.25
N GLU A 393 24.62 -11.94 -11.51
CA GLU A 393 25.30 -11.21 -12.59
C GLU A 393 24.71 -9.80 -12.79
N LYS A 394 23.38 -9.66 -12.77
CA LYS A 394 22.72 -8.35 -12.85
C LYS A 394 22.93 -7.49 -11.62
N ILE A 395 23.02 -8.08 -10.42
CA ILE A 395 23.42 -7.36 -9.21
C ILE A 395 24.90 -6.97 -9.28
N GLU A 396 25.80 -7.85 -9.75
CA GLU A 396 27.23 -7.55 -9.95
C GLU A 396 27.42 -6.37 -10.91
N ASN A 397 26.62 -6.26 -11.98
CA ASN A 397 26.66 -5.11 -12.89
C ASN A 397 26.13 -3.80 -12.23
N ILE A 398 25.05 -3.86 -11.44
CA ILE A 398 24.52 -2.67 -10.74
C ILE A 398 25.46 -2.24 -9.59
N VAL A 399 26.12 -3.19 -8.91
CA VAL A 399 27.11 -2.90 -7.86
C VAL A 399 28.41 -2.37 -8.48
N GLY A 400 28.89 -2.97 -9.57
CA GLY A 400 30.11 -2.54 -10.28
C GLY A 400 30.01 -1.16 -10.95
N SER A 401 28.80 -0.68 -11.22
CA SER A 401 28.52 0.68 -11.71
C SER A 401 28.14 1.68 -10.61
N SER A 402 28.21 1.27 -9.34
CA SER A 402 27.96 2.14 -8.18
C SER A 402 29.26 2.52 -7.46
N TYR A 403 29.19 3.57 -6.65
CA TYR A 403 30.31 4.08 -5.87
C TYR A 403 30.25 3.62 -4.40
N ILE A 404 31.43 3.45 -3.83
CA ILE A 404 31.64 3.20 -2.40
C ILE A 404 32.46 4.33 -1.78
N PHE A 405 32.25 4.60 -0.49
CA PHE A 405 33.01 5.59 0.26
C PHE A 405 33.91 4.92 1.31
N HIS A 406 35.21 5.13 1.21
CA HIS A 406 36.20 4.73 2.20
C HIS A 406 37.33 5.77 2.21
N GLU A 407 37.23 6.74 3.12
CA GLU A 407 38.06 7.97 3.21
C GLU A 407 37.89 8.92 1.99
N LYS A 408 37.81 8.39 0.77
CA LYS A 408 37.36 9.04 -0.47
C LYS A 408 36.32 8.17 -1.21
N VAL A 409 35.71 8.70 -2.26
CA VAL A 409 34.85 7.95 -3.19
C VAL A 409 35.70 7.05 -4.09
N LEU A 410 35.30 5.79 -4.26
CA LEU A 410 35.99 4.78 -5.05
C LEU A 410 34.99 3.92 -5.83
N LEU A 411 35.44 3.29 -6.91
CA LEU A 411 34.72 2.15 -7.50
C LEU A 411 35.00 0.88 -6.67
N PRO A 412 34.00 0.01 -6.44
CA PRO A 412 34.21 -1.26 -5.75
C PRO A 412 35.07 -2.19 -6.59
N SER A 413 36.11 -2.77 -5.99
CA SER A 413 36.98 -3.73 -6.66
C SER A 413 36.24 -5.02 -7.03
N LYS A 414 36.71 -5.74 -8.06
CA LYS A 414 36.08 -7.00 -8.54
C LYS A 414 35.78 -8.03 -7.43
N PRO A 415 36.63 -8.21 -6.38
CA PRO A 415 36.28 -9.02 -5.20
C PRO A 415 35.13 -8.44 -4.36
N ILE A 416 35.10 -7.13 -4.12
CA ILE A 416 34.05 -6.43 -3.36
C ILE A 416 32.72 -6.54 -4.11
N VAL A 417 32.71 -6.27 -5.42
CA VAL A 417 31.52 -6.41 -6.28
C VAL A 417 30.90 -7.80 -6.11
N LYS A 418 31.70 -8.87 -6.28
CA LYS A 418 31.24 -10.26 -6.15
C LYS A 418 30.74 -10.61 -4.75
N LYS A 419 31.45 -10.17 -3.69
CA LYS A 419 31.06 -10.50 -2.30
C LYS A 419 29.81 -9.73 -1.86
N LEU A 420 29.74 -8.42 -2.15
CA LEU A 420 28.58 -7.57 -1.84
C LEU A 420 27.34 -8.00 -2.64
N SER A 421 27.47 -8.36 -3.91
CA SER A 421 26.34 -8.79 -4.74
C SER A 421 25.69 -10.07 -4.25
N LYS A 422 26.49 -11.03 -3.75
CA LYS A 422 25.96 -12.22 -3.06
C LYS A 422 25.20 -11.85 -1.79
N TYR A 423 25.77 -10.99 -0.95
CA TYR A 423 25.12 -10.56 0.29
C TYR A 423 23.80 -9.80 0.05
N LEU A 424 23.76 -8.92 -0.95
CA LEU A 424 22.53 -8.24 -1.39
C LEU A 424 21.46 -9.24 -1.88
N LEU A 425 21.86 -10.23 -2.68
CA LEU A 425 20.97 -11.29 -3.18
C LEU A 425 20.43 -12.16 -2.03
N SER A 426 21.25 -12.46 -1.02
CA SER A 426 20.84 -13.15 0.20
C SER A 426 19.81 -12.35 1.00
N ASP A 427 20.04 -11.05 1.21
CA ASP A 427 19.10 -10.16 1.92
C ASP A 427 17.76 -9.99 1.18
N MET A 428 17.75 -10.10 -0.15
CA MET A 428 16.54 -10.01 -0.98
C MET A 428 15.66 -11.25 -0.85
N TYR A 429 16.26 -12.45 -0.82
CA TYR A 429 15.51 -13.72 -0.94
C TYR A 429 15.62 -14.66 0.27
N GLY A 430 16.37 -14.28 1.31
CA GLY A 430 16.57 -15.11 2.51
C GLY A 430 17.48 -16.31 2.30
N MET A 431 18.41 -16.26 1.33
CA MET A 431 19.32 -17.37 1.05
C MET A 431 20.39 -17.52 2.16
N PRO A 432 20.71 -18.75 2.61
CA PRO A 432 21.81 -19.01 3.53
C PRO A 432 23.18 -18.95 2.82
N ASP A 433 24.23 -18.54 3.54
CA ASP A 433 25.59 -18.36 2.97
C ASP A 433 26.16 -19.61 2.30
N ASN A 434 25.89 -20.79 2.87
CA ASN A 434 26.39 -22.08 2.37
C ASN A 434 25.92 -22.38 0.93
N PHE A 435 24.82 -21.78 0.48
CA PHE A 435 24.34 -21.89 -0.91
C PHE A 435 25.35 -21.36 -1.93
N TYR A 436 26.14 -20.34 -1.57
CA TYR A 436 27.13 -19.73 -2.47
C TYR A 436 28.42 -20.54 -2.60
N ILE A 437 28.61 -21.56 -1.77
CA ILE A 437 29.69 -22.55 -1.92
C ILE A 437 29.35 -23.49 -3.08
N LYS A 438 28.11 -24.02 -3.14
CA LYS A 438 27.60 -24.82 -4.27
C LYS A 438 27.79 -24.11 -5.62
N LEU A 439 27.45 -22.81 -5.68
CA LEU A 439 27.61 -21.97 -6.87
C LEU A 439 29.07 -21.78 -7.32
N LYS A 440 30.07 -21.97 -6.45
CA LYS A 440 31.49 -21.86 -6.81
C LYS A 440 32.02 -23.15 -7.47
N ILE A 441 31.51 -24.31 -7.07
CA ILE A 441 31.91 -25.62 -7.58
C ILE A 441 31.47 -25.79 -9.03
N ALA A 442 30.19 -25.54 -9.33
CA ALA A 442 29.61 -25.69 -10.67
C ALA A 442 30.20 -24.76 -11.76
N ALA A 443 31.07 -23.81 -11.39
CA ALA A 443 31.69 -22.87 -12.31
C ALA A 443 33.06 -23.33 -12.84
N LYS A 444 33.72 -24.32 -12.21
CA LYS A 444 35.04 -24.82 -12.64
C LYS A 444 34.97 -25.74 -13.87
N ASN A 445 33.84 -26.38 -14.12
CA ASN A 445 33.70 -27.51 -15.06
C ASN A 445 33.20 -27.08 -16.46
N ILE A 446 33.45 -25.84 -16.89
CA ILE A 446 32.83 -25.24 -18.09
C ILE A 446 33.84 -24.49 -18.99
N THR A 447 35.03 -24.13 -18.51
CA THR A 447 35.96 -23.24 -19.22
C THR A 447 37.05 -24.00 -20.00
N GLU A 448 36.65 -24.80 -20.99
CA GLU A 448 37.59 -25.33 -21.99
C GLU A 448 36.87 -25.68 -23.32
N HIS A 449 36.80 -24.72 -24.25
CA HIS A 449 36.91 -24.95 -25.70
C HIS A 449 36.82 -23.64 -26.54
N ARG A 450 37.51 -23.68 -27.68
CA ARG A 450 37.42 -22.81 -28.89
C ARG A 450 37.78 -21.32 -28.77
N LYS A 451 39.00 -21.02 -29.25
CA LYS A 451 39.28 -19.87 -30.14
C LYS A 451 39.18 -20.33 -31.61
N SER A 452 38.66 -19.49 -32.50
CA SER A 452 38.97 -19.37 -33.95
C SER A 452 37.97 -18.36 -34.54
N SER A 453 38.33 -17.13 -34.94
CA SER A 453 39.18 -16.72 -36.08
C SER A 453 38.59 -17.08 -37.45
N GLY A 454 38.23 -16.07 -38.22
CA GLY A 454 37.62 -16.15 -39.55
C GLY A 454 36.91 -14.84 -39.86
N ASP A 455 37.45 -14.07 -40.80
CA ASP A 455 36.93 -12.78 -41.29
C ASP A 455 36.80 -12.88 -42.83
N VAL A 456 36.42 -11.79 -43.52
CA VAL A 456 36.17 -11.70 -44.98
C VAL A 456 34.83 -12.38 -45.37
N ASN A 457 33.89 -11.76 -46.11
CA ASN A 457 33.99 -10.69 -47.10
C ASN A 457 32.75 -9.76 -47.10
N GLN A 458 32.84 -8.58 -47.72
CA GLN A 458 31.67 -7.74 -48.04
C GLN A 458 31.17 -8.00 -49.47
N LEU A 459 29.84 -8.10 -49.64
CA LEU A 459 29.17 -7.82 -50.92
C LEU A 459 27.76 -7.27 -50.63
N GLU A 460 27.25 -6.39 -51.48
CA GLU A 460 25.95 -5.75 -51.27
C GLU A 460 24.79 -6.68 -51.65
N GLN A 461 24.06 -7.13 -50.63
CA GLN A 461 22.74 -7.76 -50.79
C GLN A 461 21.76 -7.17 -49.78
N TYR A 462 20.46 -7.28 -50.09
CA TYR A 462 19.36 -6.86 -49.22
C TYR A 462 19.63 -7.25 -47.76
N VAL A 463 19.51 -6.30 -46.85
CA VAL A 463 19.88 -6.47 -45.43
C VAL A 463 19.03 -7.57 -44.79
N MET A 464 19.53 -8.81 -44.81
CA MET A 464 18.97 -9.91 -44.05
C MET A 464 19.02 -9.51 -42.58
N MET A 465 17.84 -9.36 -42.00
CA MET A 465 17.67 -8.81 -40.66
C MET A 465 18.34 -9.74 -39.65
N LYS A 466 19.26 -9.21 -38.83
CA LYS A 466 19.95 -10.01 -37.81
C LYS A 466 18.94 -10.74 -36.94
N GLU A 467 19.10 -12.06 -36.83
CA GLU A 467 18.23 -12.98 -36.06
C GLU A 467 17.84 -12.34 -34.71
N VAL A 468 16.54 -12.13 -34.50
CA VAL A 468 16.07 -11.29 -33.38
C VAL A 468 16.28 -12.06 -32.08
N ASN A 469 17.31 -11.66 -31.34
CA ASN A 469 17.85 -12.37 -30.19
C ASN A 469 16.86 -12.41 -29.00
N LEU A 470 15.96 -13.40 -29.02
CA LEU A 470 15.00 -13.68 -27.96
C LEU A 470 15.71 -13.87 -26.62
N ARG A 471 15.27 -13.12 -25.60
CA ARG A 471 15.76 -13.30 -24.23
C ARG A 471 15.40 -14.71 -23.74
N ARG A 472 16.33 -15.36 -23.04
CA ARG A 472 16.13 -16.68 -22.41
C ARG A 472 14.77 -16.78 -21.71
N TYR A 473 13.95 -17.73 -22.16
CA TYR A 473 12.59 -18.00 -21.67
C TYR A 473 12.42 -17.80 -20.16
N ARG A 474 11.42 -16.99 -19.80
CA ARG A 474 10.90 -16.82 -18.44
C ARG A 474 9.38 -16.93 -18.51
N ASN A 475 8.75 -17.80 -17.71
CA ASN A 475 7.29 -17.90 -17.72
C ASN A 475 6.61 -16.53 -17.47
N ILE A 476 5.72 -16.15 -18.38
CA ILE A 476 4.90 -14.93 -18.38
C ILE A 476 3.43 -15.35 -18.30
N ASN A 477 2.63 -14.67 -17.47
CA ASN A 477 1.18 -14.90 -17.43
C ASN A 477 0.51 -14.06 -18.53
N LEU A 478 0.42 -14.59 -19.76
CA LEU A 478 -0.18 -13.90 -20.90
C LEU A 478 -1.64 -13.47 -20.65
N CYS A 479 -2.38 -14.20 -19.80
CA CYS A 479 -3.76 -13.87 -19.41
C CYS A 479 -3.89 -12.74 -18.37
N SER A 480 -2.88 -11.89 -18.18
CA SER A 480 -2.96 -10.74 -17.27
C SER A 480 -3.45 -9.47 -17.98
N GLU A 481 -4.17 -8.60 -17.25
CA GLU A 481 -4.69 -7.32 -17.75
C GLU A 481 -3.61 -6.43 -18.42
N GLU A 482 -2.34 -6.55 -17.98
CA GLU A 482 -1.21 -5.82 -18.57
C GLU A 482 -1.02 -6.16 -20.05
N PHE A 483 -1.21 -7.43 -20.43
CA PHE A 483 -1.03 -7.94 -21.79
C PHE A 483 -2.31 -7.97 -22.62
N THR A 484 -3.48 -8.11 -21.98
CA THR A 484 -4.77 -8.13 -22.69
C THR A 484 -5.37 -6.73 -22.90
N SER A 485 -5.05 -5.74 -22.06
CA SER A 485 -5.64 -4.40 -22.14
C SER A 485 -5.37 -3.69 -23.47
N ILE A 486 -6.43 -3.12 -24.03
CA ILE A 486 -6.46 -2.46 -25.34
C ILE A 486 -6.21 -0.95 -25.22
N ILE A 487 -5.67 -0.35 -26.29
CA ILE A 487 -5.33 1.08 -26.29
C ILE A 487 -6.53 1.99 -25.96
N TYR A 488 -7.74 1.62 -26.38
CA TYR A 488 -8.96 2.36 -26.07
C TYR A 488 -9.30 2.37 -24.57
N GLU A 489 -9.12 1.25 -23.86
CA GLU A 489 -9.25 1.23 -22.39
C GLU A 489 -8.15 2.06 -21.72
N ASP A 490 -6.92 1.99 -22.23
CA ASP A 490 -5.79 2.76 -21.71
C ASP A 490 -5.98 4.28 -21.95
N ALA A 491 -6.74 4.66 -22.97
CA ALA A 491 -7.23 6.02 -23.20
C ALA A 491 -8.36 6.40 -22.25
N ILE A 492 -9.39 5.57 -22.10
CA ILE A 492 -10.53 5.78 -21.19
C ILE A 492 -10.08 5.93 -19.74
N LYS A 493 -9.11 5.12 -19.30
CA LYS A 493 -8.41 5.23 -17.99
C LYS A 493 -7.76 6.61 -17.76
N LYS A 494 -7.58 7.43 -18.80
CA LYS A 494 -6.94 8.76 -18.77
C LYS A 494 -7.85 9.92 -19.23
N ILE A 495 -9.11 9.67 -19.60
CA ILE A 495 -10.09 10.71 -19.98
C ILE A 495 -10.35 11.66 -18.80
N ASP A 496 -10.55 12.95 -19.08
CA ASP A 496 -11.03 13.88 -18.07
C ASP A 496 -12.56 13.81 -17.99
N VAL A 497 -13.08 13.76 -16.75
CA VAL A 497 -14.48 13.42 -16.45
C VAL A 497 -15.35 14.67 -16.28
N ASP A 498 -14.74 15.80 -15.90
CA ASP A 498 -15.44 17.05 -15.54
C ASP A 498 -14.78 18.23 -16.25
N SER A 499 -14.47 18.04 -17.55
CA SER A 499 -13.69 18.97 -18.38
C SER A 499 -14.36 20.33 -18.61
N ASN A 500 -15.68 20.40 -18.44
CA ASN A 500 -16.50 21.61 -18.46
C ASN A 500 -16.76 22.19 -17.05
N GLU A 501 -16.20 21.57 -16.01
CA GLU A 501 -16.37 21.88 -14.59
C GLU A 501 -17.81 21.86 -14.06
N MET A 502 -18.79 21.28 -14.78
CA MET A 502 -20.19 21.30 -14.33
C MET A 502 -20.38 20.58 -13.00
N PHE A 503 -19.74 19.43 -12.77
CA PHE A 503 -19.91 18.69 -11.53
C PHE A 503 -19.24 19.39 -10.35
N ILE A 504 -18.02 19.92 -10.49
CA ILE A 504 -17.40 20.72 -9.43
C ILE A 504 -18.22 21.99 -9.12
N ARG A 505 -18.87 22.62 -10.11
CA ARG A 505 -19.80 23.75 -9.91
C ARG A 505 -21.04 23.32 -9.12
N SER A 506 -21.70 22.22 -9.49
CA SER A 506 -22.82 21.64 -8.73
C SER A 506 -22.44 21.22 -7.30
N VAL A 507 -21.24 20.65 -7.11
CA VAL A 507 -20.69 20.33 -5.78
C VAL A 507 -20.48 21.61 -4.97
N LEU A 508 -19.94 22.66 -5.58
CA LEU A 508 -19.69 23.94 -4.92
C LEU A 508 -20.97 24.63 -4.48
N ASP A 509 -22.03 24.60 -5.30
CA ASP A 509 -23.33 25.14 -4.94
C ASP A 509 -24.00 24.33 -3.81
N LYS A 510 -24.25 23.04 -4.02
CA LYS A 510 -24.99 22.19 -3.06
C LYS A 510 -24.26 22.02 -1.72
N LEU A 511 -22.95 22.30 -1.67
CA LEU A 511 -22.15 22.36 -0.45
C LEU A 511 -21.84 23.78 0.05
N SER A 512 -22.17 24.85 -0.70
CA SER A 512 -21.78 26.26 -0.47
C SER A 512 -21.87 26.69 1.00
N ASN A 513 -23.06 26.60 1.61
CA ASN A 513 -23.28 27.02 3.00
C ASN A 513 -22.43 26.26 4.04
N SER A 514 -21.88 25.09 3.69
CA SER A 514 -20.96 24.31 4.53
C SER A 514 -19.48 24.55 4.22
N ILE A 515 -19.17 25.01 3.00
CA ILE A 515 -17.84 25.43 2.53
C ILE A 515 -17.52 26.82 3.07
N THR A 516 -18.42 27.78 2.84
CA THR A 516 -18.34 29.18 3.30
C THR A 516 -18.27 29.27 4.83
N ARG A 517 -19.13 28.53 5.56
CA ARG A 517 -19.07 28.46 7.05
C ARG A 517 -17.73 27.93 7.60
N ARG A 518 -16.91 27.26 6.78
CA ARG A 518 -15.56 26.79 7.15
C ARG A 518 -14.43 27.68 6.61
N GLY A 519 -14.72 28.69 5.81
CA GLY A 519 -13.71 29.54 5.17
C GLY A 519 -12.88 28.82 4.10
N ILE A 520 -13.44 27.76 3.50
CA ILE A 520 -12.81 27.01 2.41
C ILE A 520 -13.08 27.78 1.10
N THR A 521 -12.04 28.10 0.33
CA THR A 521 -12.21 28.76 -0.97
C THR A 521 -12.73 27.79 -2.02
N LYS A 522 -13.60 28.26 -2.93
CA LYS A 522 -14.26 27.42 -3.95
C LYS A 522 -13.25 26.60 -4.77
N SER A 523 -12.16 27.22 -5.22
CA SER A 523 -11.07 26.62 -6.01
C SER A 523 -10.14 25.66 -5.24
N SER A 524 -10.55 25.12 -4.08
CA SER A 524 -9.69 24.27 -3.23
C SER A 524 -10.22 22.86 -2.96
N LEU A 525 -11.33 22.44 -3.58
CA LEU A 525 -11.91 21.10 -3.41
C LEU A 525 -11.15 20.05 -4.27
N ASP A 526 -10.50 19.09 -3.61
CA ASP A 526 -9.99 17.89 -4.27
C ASP A 526 -11.11 16.86 -4.44
N LEU A 527 -11.58 16.68 -5.68
CA LEU A 527 -12.59 15.68 -6.08
C LEU A 527 -11.98 14.44 -6.77
N SER A 528 -10.65 14.29 -6.75
CA SER A 528 -9.92 13.25 -7.50
C SER A 528 -10.39 11.82 -7.22
N VAL A 529 -10.80 11.50 -5.99
CA VAL A 529 -11.32 10.17 -5.64
C VAL A 529 -12.70 9.94 -6.27
N THR A 530 -13.59 10.96 -6.30
CA THR A 530 -14.87 10.85 -7.02
C THR A 530 -14.63 10.65 -8.52
N TYR A 531 -13.77 11.45 -9.16
CA TYR A 531 -13.46 11.28 -10.58
C TYR A 531 -12.79 9.94 -10.91
N SER A 532 -11.96 9.41 -9.99
CA SER A 532 -11.37 8.07 -10.13
C SER A 532 -12.42 6.97 -10.00
N ASN A 533 -13.37 7.11 -9.08
CA ASN A 533 -14.51 6.19 -8.95
C ASN A 533 -15.43 6.25 -10.18
N VAL A 534 -15.65 7.43 -10.77
CA VAL A 534 -16.41 7.59 -12.02
C VAL A 534 -15.66 6.93 -13.18
N ARG A 535 -14.37 7.24 -13.41
CA ARG A 535 -13.57 6.56 -14.45
C ARG A 535 -13.61 5.04 -14.32
N ARG A 536 -13.51 4.51 -13.10
CA ARG A 536 -13.63 3.06 -12.87
C ARG A 536 -15.04 2.57 -13.21
N TYR A 537 -16.11 3.19 -12.70
CA TYR A 537 -17.49 2.77 -13.01
C TYR A 537 -17.79 2.81 -14.52
N VAL A 538 -17.33 3.84 -15.23
CA VAL A 538 -17.44 3.96 -16.68
C VAL A 538 -16.69 2.82 -17.38
N LEU A 539 -15.43 2.57 -16.99
CA LEU A 539 -14.63 1.46 -17.52
C LEU A 539 -15.28 0.09 -17.27
N ASP A 540 -15.73 -0.17 -16.03
CA ASP A 540 -16.38 -1.41 -15.59
C ASP A 540 -17.67 -1.70 -16.41
N LYS A 541 -18.33 -0.65 -16.93
CA LYS A 541 -19.53 -0.77 -17.77
C LYS A 541 -19.23 -0.88 -19.26
N ILE A 542 -18.22 -0.18 -19.78
CA ILE A 542 -17.93 -0.17 -21.22
C ILE A 542 -17.02 -1.32 -21.66
N SER A 543 -16.05 -1.75 -20.83
CA SER A 543 -15.01 -2.72 -21.20
C SER A 543 -15.54 -3.99 -21.89
N PRO A 544 -16.63 -4.66 -21.43
CA PRO A 544 -17.21 -5.81 -22.11
C PRO A 544 -17.66 -5.51 -23.54
N TYR A 545 -18.26 -4.34 -23.78
CA TYR A 545 -18.65 -3.89 -25.12
C TYR A 545 -17.40 -3.59 -25.97
N ILE A 546 -16.36 -2.96 -25.43
CA ILE A 546 -15.14 -2.70 -26.20
C ILE A 546 -14.46 -4.01 -26.63
N ILE A 547 -14.39 -5.01 -25.75
CA ILE A 547 -13.88 -6.35 -26.09
C ILE A 547 -14.69 -6.97 -27.24
N ASN A 548 -16.02 -6.89 -27.19
CA ASN A 548 -16.91 -7.39 -28.24
C ASN A 548 -16.88 -6.58 -29.55
N ILE A 549 -16.45 -5.31 -29.51
CA ILE A 549 -16.25 -4.49 -30.71
C ILE A 549 -14.90 -4.82 -31.35
N ILE A 550 -13.85 -5.02 -30.55
CA ILE A 550 -12.49 -5.36 -31.01
C ILE A 550 -12.48 -6.65 -31.84
N THR A 551 -13.27 -7.68 -31.49
CA THR A 551 -13.32 -8.93 -32.29
C THR A 551 -13.80 -8.74 -33.73
N VAL A 552 -14.42 -7.60 -34.06
CA VAL A 552 -15.01 -7.28 -35.37
C VAL A 552 -14.65 -5.87 -35.87
N ALA A 553 -13.65 -5.22 -35.25
CA ALA A 553 -13.18 -3.87 -35.56
C ALA A 553 -11.82 -3.52 -34.91
N ASP A 554 -10.95 -4.50 -34.63
CA ASP A 554 -9.54 -4.23 -34.30
C ASP A 554 -8.86 -3.52 -35.49
N VAL A 555 -7.79 -2.78 -35.22
CA VAL A 555 -6.99 -2.19 -36.31
C VAL A 555 -5.90 -3.18 -36.70
N GLU A 556 -5.88 -3.57 -37.97
CA GLU A 556 -4.77 -4.34 -38.52
C GLU A 556 -3.49 -3.49 -38.52
N ILE A 557 -2.42 -4.08 -37.99
CA ILE A 557 -1.07 -3.52 -38.02
C ILE A 557 -0.29 -4.40 -38.99
N THR A 558 0.24 -3.82 -40.06
CA THR A 558 1.05 -4.55 -41.05
C THR A 558 2.54 -4.25 -40.88
N PRO A 559 3.43 -5.12 -41.38
CA PRO A 559 4.86 -4.82 -41.53
C PRO A 559 5.11 -3.51 -42.28
N GLY A 560 6.14 -2.77 -41.88
CA GLY A 560 6.54 -1.51 -42.53
C GLY A 560 5.79 -0.26 -42.06
N MET A 561 4.59 -0.37 -41.47
CA MET A 561 3.88 0.79 -40.90
C MET A 561 4.74 1.51 -39.85
N SER A 562 4.70 2.85 -39.83
CA SER A 562 5.27 3.61 -38.72
C SER A 562 4.33 3.63 -37.51
N LEU A 563 4.89 3.89 -36.33
CA LEU A 563 4.09 4.12 -35.11
C LEU A 563 3.21 5.39 -35.19
N SER A 564 3.40 6.25 -36.19
CA SER A 564 2.50 7.37 -36.48
C SER A 564 1.27 6.92 -37.28
N ASP A 565 1.47 6.06 -38.28
CA ASP A 565 0.40 5.56 -39.16
C ASP A 565 -0.52 4.62 -38.38
N VAL A 566 0.07 3.73 -37.57
CA VAL A 566 -0.69 2.91 -36.61
C VAL A 566 -1.49 3.78 -35.64
N LYS A 567 -0.90 4.88 -35.12
CA LYS A 567 -1.63 5.82 -34.26
C LYS A 567 -2.78 6.51 -35.02
N HIS A 568 -2.57 6.87 -36.29
CA HIS A 568 -3.63 7.44 -37.13
C HIS A 568 -4.77 6.44 -37.33
N ASN A 569 -4.47 5.19 -37.70
CA ASN A 569 -5.48 4.15 -37.94
C ASN A 569 -6.32 3.85 -36.68
N PHE A 570 -5.74 3.86 -35.48
CA PHE A 570 -6.47 3.76 -34.21
C PHE A 570 -7.28 5.02 -33.83
N ILE A 571 -7.02 6.18 -34.45
CA ILE A 571 -7.80 7.41 -34.29
C ILE A 571 -8.94 7.46 -35.33
N SER A 572 -8.70 6.97 -36.54
CA SER A 572 -9.61 7.02 -37.69
C SER A 572 -10.51 5.79 -37.85
N ASN A 573 -10.52 4.87 -36.87
CA ASN A 573 -11.35 3.65 -36.90
C ASN A 573 -12.84 3.96 -36.63
N ASN A 574 -13.51 4.51 -37.63
CA ASN A 574 -14.93 4.90 -37.57
C ASN A 574 -15.86 3.72 -37.25
N VAL A 575 -15.53 2.50 -37.73
CA VAL A 575 -16.32 1.28 -37.46
C VAL A 575 -16.31 0.94 -35.98
N PHE A 576 -15.16 1.08 -35.31
CA PHE A 576 -15.05 0.94 -33.86
C PHE A 576 -15.84 2.03 -33.13
N PHE A 577 -15.67 3.31 -33.50
CA PHE A 577 -16.28 4.43 -32.78
C PHE A 577 -17.81 4.49 -32.94
N GLU A 578 -18.37 4.11 -34.08
CA GLU A 578 -19.84 4.04 -34.26
C GLU A 578 -20.47 2.85 -33.54
N LYS A 579 -19.79 1.69 -33.47
CA LYS A 579 -20.23 0.60 -32.59
C LYS A 579 -20.15 1.03 -31.12
N LEU A 580 -19.09 1.72 -30.72
CA LEU A 580 -18.91 2.25 -29.36
C LEU A 580 -20.00 3.28 -29.00
N ARG A 581 -20.36 4.19 -29.91
CA ARG A 581 -21.44 5.18 -29.73
C ARG A 581 -22.76 4.50 -29.36
N LYS A 582 -23.17 3.48 -30.14
CA LYS A 582 -24.41 2.71 -29.90
C LYS A 582 -24.40 2.00 -28.56
N SER A 583 -23.27 1.38 -28.17
CA SER A 583 -23.12 0.79 -26.83
C SER A 583 -23.16 1.83 -25.71
N CYS A 584 -22.58 3.01 -25.90
CA CYS A 584 -22.67 4.12 -24.93
C CYS A 584 -24.11 4.58 -24.72
N GLU A 585 -24.91 4.72 -25.78
CA GLU A 585 -26.34 5.07 -25.70
C GLU A 585 -27.16 4.01 -24.94
N GLU A 586 -26.90 2.72 -25.21
CA GLU A 586 -27.53 1.59 -24.51
C GLU A 586 -27.18 1.60 -23.01
N ILE A 587 -25.90 1.74 -22.67
CA ILE A 587 -25.44 1.84 -21.28
C ILE A 587 -26.05 3.07 -20.58
N VAL A 588 -26.21 4.20 -21.27
CA VAL A 588 -26.82 5.41 -20.72
C VAL A 588 -28.32 5.23 -20.45
N LYS A 589 -29.06 4.55 -21.34
CA LYS A 589 -30.45 4.12 -21.09
C LYS A 589 -30.52 3.22 -19.85
N ASN A 590 -29.64 2.22 -19.77
CA ASN A 590 -29.53 1.29 -18.64
C ASN A 590 -29.09 1.95 -17.32
N ILE A 591 -28.32 3.03 -17.37
CA ILE A 591 -27.97 3.85 -16.18
C ILE A 591 -29.13 4.77 -15.79
N ASN A 592 -29.93 5.24 -16.76
CA ASN A 592 -31.04 6.14 -16.48
C ASN A 592 -32.17 5.48 -15.66
N SER A 593 -32.38 4.16 -15.78
CA SER A 593 -33.31 3.43 -14.91
C SER A 593 -32.82 3.23 -13.47
N ILE A 594 -31.50 3.28 -13.21
CA ILE A 594 -30.93 3.03 -11.87
C ILE A 594 -31.30 4.16 -10.88
N PRO A 595 -31.82 3.85 -9.67
CA PRO A 595 -32.08 4.83 -8.62
C PRO A 595 -30.88 5.71 -8.27
N LYS A 596 -31.11 7.01 -8.03
CA LYS A 596 -30.04 8.02 -7.85
C LYS A 596 -29.15 7.70 -6.64
N ASP A 597 -29.73 7.19 -5.56
CA ASP A 597 -29.04 6.83 -4.31
C ASP A 597 -27.99 5.71 -4.46
N TYR A 598 -28.13 4.82 -5.46
CA TYR A 598 -27.12 3.81 -5.80
C TYR A 598 -25.72 4.41 -6.02
N PHE A 599 -25.67 5.57 -6.70
CA PHE A 599 -24.43 6.28 -7.03
C PHE A 599 -23.78 6.97 -5.80
N SER A 600 -24.40 6.91 -4.62
CA SER A 600 -23.85 7.46 -3.37
C SER A 600 -22.49 6.88 -2.99
N ASN A 601 -22.19 5.63 -3.40
CA ASN A 601 -20.90 4.99 -3.13
C ASN A 601 -19.74 5.52 -4.00
N ILE A 602 -20.04 6.10 -5.17
CA ILE A 602 -19.05 6.71 -6.07
C ILE A 602 -18.60 8.07 -5.51
N VAL A 603 -19.50 8.83 -4.89
CA VAL A 603 -19.19 10.09 -4.18
C VAL A 603 -18.18 9.82 -3.06
N GLN A 604 -17.06 10.54 -3.01
CA GLN A 604 -16.11 10.43 -1.90
C GLN A 604 -16.72 10.86 -0.55
N THR A 605 -16.47 10.12 0.53
CA THR A 605 -17.02 10.43 1.87
C THR A 605 -16.37 11.65 2.53
N TYR A 606 -15.15 12.01 2.09
CA TYR A 606 -14.41 13.19 2.54
C TYR A 606 -13.87 13.94 1.32
N VAL A 607 -14.18 15.23 1.18
CA VAL A 607 -13.39 16.14 0.33
C VAL A 607 -12.15 16.53 1.12
N TYR A 608 -11.00 16.54 0.46
CA TYR A 608 -9.82 17.23 0.97
C TYR A 608 -9.83 18.66 0.44
N SER A 609 -9.63 19.64 1.33
CA SER A 609 -9.11 20.92 0.88
C SER A 609 -7.58 20.85 0.84
N ASN A 610 -6.96 21.63 -0.04
CA ASN A 610 -5.49 21.87 -0.14
C ASN A 610 -4.81 22.21 1.21
N LEU A 611 -5.60 22.52 2.24
CA LEU A 611 -5.20 22.90 3.59
C LEU A 611 -5.08 21.71 4.58
N SER A 612 -5.16 20.47 4.11
CA SER A 612 -5.24 19.26 4.98
C SER A 612 -6.45 19.25 5.91
N GLU A 613 -7.52 19.94 5.51
CA GLU A 613 -8.83 19.91 6.16
C GLU A 613 -9.70 18.85 5.47
N ARG A 614 -10.32 17.96 6.26
CA ARG A 614 -11.26 16.95 5.76
C ARG A 614 -12.70 17.44 5.92
N PHE A 615 -13.39 17.66 4.81
CA PHE A 615 -14.82 17.97 4.80
C PHE A 615 -15.62 16.68 4.59
N ARG A 616 -16.29 16.17 5.63
CA ARG A 616 -17.09 14.94 5.57
C ARG A 616 -18.45 15.23 4.93
N ILE A 617 -18.71 14.66 3.75
CA ILE A 617 -19.96 14.88 2.98
C ILE A 617 -21.07 13.90 3.36
N TYR A 618 -20.87 13.03 4.35
CA TYR A 618 -21.75 11.86 4.60
C TYR A 618 -23.26 12.18 4.58
N GLY A 619 -23.74 13.11 5.41
CA GLY A 619 -25.15 13.55 5.45
C GLY A 619 -25.57 14.50 4.30
N LYS A 620 -24.75 14.65 3.26
CA LYS A 620 -25.01 15.44 2.05
C LYS A 620 -24.76 14.66 0.75
N LYS A 621 -24.23 13.43 0.79
CA LYS A 621 -23.99 12.57 -0.39
C LYS A 621 -25.20 12.50 -1.31
N ASN A 622 -26.39 12.28 -0.73
CA ASN A 622 -27.64 12.13 -1.47
C ASN A 622 -28.00 13.36 -2.33
N LYS A 623 -27.51 14.57 -1.98
CA LYS A 623 -27.69 15.78 -2.80
C LYS A 623 -26.76 15.85 -4.03
N LEU A 624 -25.69 15.06 -4.02
CA LEU A 624 -24.71 14.93 -5.12
C LEU A 624 -24.95 13.68 -5.98
N CYS A 625 -25.85 12.79 -5.56
CA CYS A 625 -26.18 11.56 -6.26
C CYS A 625 -26.77 11.79 -7.66
N SER A 626 -27.62 12.81 -7.83
CA SER A 626 -28.08 13.24 -9.16
C SER A 626 -26.91 13.69 -10.02
N GLU A 627 -26.02 14.52 -9.47
CA GLU A 627 -24.89 15.12 -10.20
C GLU A 627 -23.87 14.06 -10.63
N VAL A 628 -23.59 13.06 -9.78
CA VAL A 628 -22.73 11.93 -10.16
C VAL A 628 -23.39 11.06 -11.22
N LYS A 629 -24.71 10.85 -11.17
CA LYS A 629 -25.43 10.10 -12.20
C LYS A 629 -25.36 10.83 -13.56
N SER A 630 -25.64 12.13 -13.59
CA SER A 630 -25.48 12.96 -14.79
C SER A 630 -24.03 12.91 -15.29
N LEU A 631 -23.05 13.20 -14.44
CA LEU A 631 -21.62 13.15 -14.78
C LEU A 631 -21.20 11.81 -15.41
N ILE A 632 -21.71 10.69 -14.91
CA ILE A 632 -21.46 9.35 -15.48
C ILE A 632 -22.11 9.23 -16.87
N MET A 633 -23.37 9.62 -17.02
CA MET A 633 -24.08 9.60 -18.31
C MET A 633 -23.39 10.49 -19.35
N ASP A 634 -23.03 11.72 -18.96
CA ASP A 634 -22.32 12.69 -19.79
C ASP A 634 -20.93 12.17 -20.20
N THR A 635 -20.20 11.53 -19.28
CA THR A 635 -18.90 10.90 -19.57
C THR A 635 -19.04 9.75 -20.58
N ILE A 636 -20.13 8.98 -20.51
CA ILE A 636 -20.37 7.83 -21.41
C ILE A 636 -20.84 8.30 -22.80
N LEU A 637 -21.76 9.28 -22.87
CA LEU A 637 -22.18 9.87 -24.16
C LEU A 637 -21.02 10.52 -24.90
N ASN A 638 -20.15 11.24 -24.18
CA ASN A 638 -18.97 11.88 -24.77
C ASN A 638 -17.76 10.92 -24.94
N LEU A 639 -17.90 9.64 -24.59
CA LEU A 639 -16.77 8.70 -24.55
C LEU A 639 -16.08 8.46 -25.89
N PRO A 640 -16.78 8.34 -27.05
CA PRO A 640 -16.10 8.17 -28.34
C PRO A 640 -15.17 9.35 -28.67
N ASN A 641 -15.71 10.57 -28.66
CA ASN A 641 -14.96 11.81 -28.91
C ASN A 641 -13.82 12.01 -27.90
N SER A 642 -14.11 11.80 -26.61
CA SER A 642 -13.10 11.91 -25.55
C SER A 642 -11.99 10.86 -25.68
N THR A 643 -12.28 9.67 -26.21
CA THR A 643 -11.29 8.63 -26.50
C THR A 643 -10.42 9.04 -27.68
N ILE A 644 -11.03 9.52 -28.78
CA ILE A 644 -10.34 10.06 -29.97
C ILE A 644 -9.36 11.16 -29.56
N ASP A 645 -9.81 12.17 -28.81
CA ASP A 645 -8.94 13.27 -28.39
C ASP A 645 -7.87 12.84 -27.38
N LYS A 646 -8.18 11.85 -26.52
CA LYS A 646 -7.15 11.28 -25.65
C LYS A 646 -6.07 10.56 -26.45
N LEU A 647 -6.44 9.77 -27.47
CA LEU A 647 -5.49 9.11 -28.38
C LEU A 647 -4.63 10.12 -29.15
N LYS A 648 -5.21 11.23 -29.65
CA LYS A 648 -4.43 12.34 -30.25
C LYS A 648 -3.30 12.80 -29.31
N THR A 649 -3.59 12.95 -28.02
CA THR A 649 -2.59 13.36 -27.00
C THR A 649 -1.58 12.29 -26.56
N PHE A 650 -1.72 11.02 -26.96
CA PHE A 650 -0.78 9.96 -26.52
C PHE A 650 0.62 10.14 -27.10
N LYS A 651 1.62 9.96 -26.24
CA LYS A 651 3.04 9.86 -26.64
C LYS A 651 3.34 8.51 -27.28
N GLN A 652 4.39 8.43 -28.10
CA GLN A 652 4.83 7.19 -28.75
C GLN A 652 5.02 6.03 -27.76
N SER A 653 5.56 6.28 -26.56
CA SER A 653 5.70 5.26 -25.51
C SER A 653 4.37 4.76 -24.92
N GLU A 654 3.31 5.55 -25.00
CA GLU A 654 1.96 5.16 -24.60
C GLU A 654 1.24 4.38 -25.72
N ILE A 655 1.47 4.75 -26.99
CA ILE A 655 1.05 3.95 -28.15
C ILE A 655 1.71 2.55 -28.08
N ILE A 656 3.03 2.49 -27.90
CA ILE A 656 3.78 1.23 -27.80
C ILE A 656 3.21 0.35 -26.68
N ARG A 657 2.97 0.90 -25.47
CA ARG A 657 2.42 0.13 -24.34
C ARG A 657 0.94 -0.24 -24.50
N GLY A 658 0.17 0.55 -25.25
CA GLY A 658 -1.24 0.28 -25.55
C GLY A 658 -1.42 -0.83 -26.60
N LEU A 659 -0.45 -1.00 -27.50
CA LEU A 659 -0.56 -1.90 -28.65
C LEU A 659 0.37 -3.11 -28.60
N PHE A 660 1.50 -3.03 -27.89
CA PHE A 660 2.52 -4.07 -27.82
C PHE A 660 2.93 -4.41 -26.38
N SER A 661 3.53 -5.59 -26.20
CA SER A 661 4.00 -6.12 -24.91
C SER A 661 5.40 -6.72 -25.02
N ASP A 662 6.34 -6.35 -24.15
CA ASP A 662 7.66 -7.00 -24.04
C ASP A 662 7.50 -8.43 -23.50
N ILE A 663 7.53 -9.38 -24.43
CA ILE A 663 7.42 -10.81 -24.16
C ILE A 663 8.69 -11.47 -24.69
N HIS A 664 9.46 -12.06 -23.77
CA HIS A 664 10.81 -12.60 -24.02
C HIS A 664 11.75 -11.64 -24.76
N GLY A 665 11.59 -10.31 -24.60
CA GLY A 665 12.45 -9.30 -25.22
C GLY A 665 12.01 -8.77 -26.58
N VAL A 666 10.89 -9.24 -27.10
CA VAL A 666 10.25 -8.75 -28.32
C VAL A 666 8.95 -8.05 -27.96
N TYR A 667 8.65 -6.92 -28.60
CA TYR A 667 7.37 -6.24 -28.42
C TYR A 667 6.33 -6.86 -29.36
N ILE A 668 5.54 -7.80 -28.83
CA ILE A 668 4.49 -8.52 -29.58
C ILE A 668 3.21 -7.70 -29.56
N THR A 669 2.48 -7.63 -30.69
CA THR A 669 1.15 -7.00 -30.75
C THR A 669 0.17 -7.66 -29.78
N LYS A 670 -0.63 -6.86 -29.08
CA LYS A 670 -1.64 -7.38 -28.14
C LYS A 670 -2.80 -8.11 -28.83
N SER A 671 -3.01 -7.86 -30.13
CA SER A 671 -3.99 -8.61 -30.94
C SER A 671 -3.58 -10.09 -31.10
N LEU A 672 -2.30 -10.37 -31.41
CA LEU A 672 -1.75 -11.74 -31.39
C LEU A 672 -1.91 -12.41 -30.02
N ILE A 673 -1.67 -11.68 -28.91
CA ILE A 673 -1.86 -12.22 -27.56
C ILE A 673 -3.33 -12.62 -27.32
N ARG A 674 -4.29 -11.77 -27.74
CA ARG A 674 -5.73 -12.10 -27.67
C ARG A 674 -6.05 -13.35 -28.50
N LYS A 675 -5.54 -13.46 -29.73
CA LYS A 675 -5.81 -14.61 -30.62
C LYS A 675 -5.19 -15.92 -30.08
N ILE A 676 -4.00 -15.87 -29.49
CA ILE A 676 -3.38 -17.02 -28.80
C ILE A 676 -4.20 -17.44 -27.55
N ILE A 677 -4.77 -16.48 -26.82
CA ILE A 677 -5.68 -16.78 -25.69
C ILE A 677 -6.97 -17.45 -26.19
N LEU A 678 -7.54 -17.02 -27.32
CA LEU A 678 -8.70 -17.67 -27.94
C LEU A 678 -8.39 -19.10 -28.42
N ILE A 679 -7.24 -19.32 -29.07
CA ILE A 679 -6.75 -20.66 -29.42
C ILE A 679 -6.60 -21.52 -28.16
N SER A 680 -6.05 -20.97 -27.08
CA SER A 680 -5.85 -21.75 -25.85
C SER A 680 -7.15 -22.08 -25.11
N ASN A 681 -8.11 -21.14 -25.08
CA ASN A 681 -9.43 -21.33 -24.47
C ASN A 681 -10.29 -22.37 -25.22
N SER A 682 -10.17 -22.43 -26.55
CA SER A 682 -10.85 -23.42 -27.40
C SER A 682 -10.14 -24.79 -27.41
N ASN A 683 -8.85 -24.84 -27.07
CA ASN A 683 -8.04 -26.06 -27.05
C ASN A 683 -7.48 -26.29 -25.63
N LYS A 684 -8.36 -26.44 -24.63
CA LYS A 684 -7.97 -26.77 -23.25
C LYS A 684 -7.30 -28.15 -23.23
N LEU A 685 -6.05 -28.23 -22.76
CA LEU A 685 -5.41 -29.52 -22.51
C LEU A 685 -6.15 -30.26 -21.39
N PRO A 686 -6.37 -31.58 -21.49
CA PRO A 686 -6.78 -32.36 -20.33
C PRO A 686 -5.68 -32.31 -19.25
N ASP A 687 -6.07 -32.23 -17.97
CA ASP A 687 -5.17 -32.06 -16.79
C ASP A 687 -4.30 -33.33 -16.49
N ASN A 688 -3.92 -34.10 -17.51
CA ASN A 688 -3.35 -35.44 -17.41
C ASN A 688 -2.13 -35.53 -16.48
N LYS A 689 -2.26 -36.33 -15.41
CA LYS A 689 -1.19 -36.67 -14.46
C LYS A 689 0.06 -37.28 -15.14
N TYR A 690 -0.12 -37.85 -16.33
CA TYR A 690 0.93 -38.49 -17.13
C TYR A 690 1.65 -37.51 -18.09
N GLY A 691 1.45 -36.21 -17.91
CA GLY A 691 2.03 -35.15 -18.73
C GLY A 691 1.17 -34.79 -19.94
N PRO A 692 1.46 -33.65 -20.58
CA PRO A 692 0.72 -33.23 -21.77
C PRO A 692 1.14 -34.08 -22.98
N ASP A 693 0.15 -34.52 -23.76
CA ASP A 693 0.39 -35.21 -25.02
C ASP A 693 1.24 -34.34 -25.96
N LEU A 694 2.29 -34.95 -26.52
CA LEU A 694 3.21 -34.29 -27.43
C LEU A 694 2.55 -34.02 -28.79
N ASN A 695 1.60 -34.84 -29.24
CA ASN A 695 0.91 -34.65 -30.52
C ASN A 695 -0.06 -33.47 -30.43
N LEU A 696 -0.90 -33.42 -29.40
CA LEU A 696 -1.77 -32.27 -29.11
C LEU A 696 -0.96 -30.98 -28.92
N LEU A 697 0.19 -31.02 -28.22
CA LEU A 697 1.09 -29.86 -28.11
C LEU A 697 1.78 -29.49 -29.43
N ASN A 698 2.11 -30.44 -30.32
CA ASN A 698 2.69 -30.17 -31.62
C ASN A 698 1.66 -29.55 -32.58
N ASN A 699 0.42 -30.03 -32.56
CA ASN A 699 -0.70 -29.45 -33.31
C ASN A 699 -1.02 -28.04 -32.81
N LEU A 700 -1.01 -27.82 -31.48
CA LEU A 700 -1.12 -26.48 -30.90
C LEU A 700 0.07 -25.58 -31.25
N LEU A 701 1.28 -26.12 -31.32
CA LEU A 701 2.44 -25.36 -31.78
C LEU A 701 2.28 -24.95 -33.26
N THR A 702 1.73 -25.80 -34.13
CA THR A 702 1.42 -25.40 -35.51
C THR A 702 0.38 -24.26 -35.54
N LYS A 703 -0.73 -24.37 -34.80
CA LYS A 703 -1.75 -23.31 -34.70
C LYS A 703 -1.20 -21.98 -34.15
N VAL A 704 -0.29 -22.02 -33.17
CA VAL A 704 0.35 -20.80 -32.64
C VAL A 704 1.44 -20.28 -33.58
N LEU A 705 2.07 -21.13 -34.38
CA LEU A 705 3.10 -20.72 -35.33
C LEU A 705 2.53 -19.96 -36.53
N SER A 706 1.41 -20.40 -37.11
CA SER A 706 0.75 -19.67 -38.21
C SER A 706 0.33 -18.25 -37.81
N GLU A 707 -0.08 -18.04 -36.56
CA GLU A 707 -0.37 -16.71 -36.02
C GLU A 707 0.90 -15.88 -35.75
N VAL A 708 1.97 -16.50 -35.24
CA VAL A 708 3.23 -15.80 -34.94
C VAL A 708 4.06 -15.47 -36.18
N GLU A 709 3.86 -16.19 -37.29
CA GLU A 709 4.46 -15.86 -38.60
C GLU A 709 3.69 -14.75 -39.35
N THR A 710 2.38 -14.59 -39.10
CA THR A 710 1.55 -13.58 -39.77
C THR A 710 1.48 -12.23 -39.04
N TYR A 711 1.39 -12.22 -37.71
CA TYR A 711 1.33 -10.96 -36.94
C TYR A 711 2.71 -10.30 -36.80
N PRO A 712 2.85 -8.98 -37.07
CA PRO A 712 4.13 -8.31 -36.91
C PRO A 712 4.50 -8.04 -35.45
N ILE A 713 5.78 -7.79 -35.26
CA ILE A 713 6.38 -7.36 -33.99
C ILE A 713 6.96 -5.94 -34.11
N LEU A 714 7.30 -5.35 -32.97
CA LEU A 714 8.06 -4.11 -32.85
C LEU A 714 9.47 -4.40 -32.29
N HIS A 715 10.50 -3.86 -32.94
CA HIS A 715 11.89 -3.85 -32.47
C HIS A 715 12.56 -2.55 -32.92
N GLU A 716 13.34 -1.92 -32.04
CA GLU A 716 14.08 -0.66 -32.33
C GLU A 716 13.23 0.48 -32.94
N GLY A 717 11.91 0.47 -32.69
CA GLY A 717 10.95 1.45 -33.21
C GLY A 717 10.32 1.11 -34.56
N LYS A 718 10.74 0.04 -35.24
CA LYS A 718 10.23 -0.43 -36.54
C LYS A 718 9.29 -1.65 -36.39
N ILE A 719 8.29 -1.76 -37.26
CA ILE A 719 7.29 -2.83 -37.30
C ILE A 719 7.58 -3.78 -38.47
N PHE A 720 7.64 -5.10 -38.24
CA PHE A 720 8.03 -6.10 -39.26
C PHE A 720 7.56 -7.52 -38.91
N SER A 721 7.49 -8.40 -39.92
CA SER A 721 7.20 -9.83 -39.75
C SER A 721 8.37 -10.57 -39.09
N LEU A 722 8.06 -11.61 -38.31
CA LEU A 722 9.07 -12.40 -37.63
C LEU A 722 9.68 -13.48 -38.55
N GLU A 723 11.00 -13.62 -38.53
CA GLU A 723 11.68 -14.68 -39.30
C GLU A 723 11.27 -16.08 -38.82
N LYS A 724 11.07 -17.05 -39.73
CA LYS A 724 10.54 -18.39 -39.42
C LYS A 724 11.31 -19.14 -38.32
N SER A 725 12.64 -18.96 -38.25
CA SER A 725 13.48 -19.51 -37.17
C SER A 725 13.04 -18.97 -35.79
N THR A 726 12.94 -17.65 -35.69
CA THR A 726 12.59 -16.89 -34.49
C THR A 726 11.13 -17.10 -34.12
N ALA A 727 10.21 -17.12 -35.10
CA ALA A 727 8.80 -17.43 -34.92
C ALA A 727 8.59 -18.83 -34.30
N LYS A 728 9.31 -19.83 -34.79
CA LYS A 728 9.30 -21.20 -34.26
C LYS A 728 9.85 -21.31 -32.83
N ILE A 729 10.77 -20.44 -32.42
CA ILE A 729 11.23 -20.35 -31.02
C ILE A 729 10.21 -19.58 -30.16
N LEU A 730 9.66 -18.48 -30.66
CA LEU A 730 8.72 -17.64 -29.93
C LEU A 730 7.38 -18.35 -29.68
N SER A 731 6.85 -19.06 -30.67
CA SER A 731 5.63 -19.88 -30.55
C SER A 731 5.79 -20.97 -29.48
N LYS A 732 6.96 -21.63 -29.42
CA LYS A 732 7.31 -22.56 -28.34
C LYS A 732 7.36 -21.90 -26.96
N TYR A 733 7.73 -20.62 -26.89
CA TYR A 733 7.79 -19.85 -25.65
C TYR A 733 6.38 -19.43 -25.21
N LEU A 734 5.58 -18.86 -26.11
CA LEU A 734 4.18 -18.47 -25.87
C LEU A 734 3.29 -19.66 -25.47
N LEU A 735 3.43 -20.81 -26.15
CA LEU A 735 2.74 -22.04 -25.77
C LEU A 735 3.19 -22.56 -24.39
N SER A 736 4.47 -22.37 -24.04
CA SER A 736 4.98 -22.69 -22.69
C SER A 736 4.50 -21.72 -21.62
N ASP A 737 4.17 -20.48 -21.99
CA ASP A 737 3.60 -19.49 -21.08
C ASP A 737 2.16 -19.84 -20.70
N MET A 738 1.32 -20.13 -21.71
CA MET A 738 -0.07 -20.57 -21.53
C MET A 738 -0.18 -21.85 -20.69
N TYR A 739 0.51 -22.92 -21.12
CA TYR A 739 0.34 -24.26 -20.54
C TYR A 739 1.46 -24.67 -19.57
N LYS A 740 2.34 -23.73 -19.17
CA LYS A 740 3.45 -23.94 -18.20
C LYS A 740 4.41 -25.09 -18.58
N ILE A 741 4.59 -25.32 -19.88
CA ILE A 741 5.26 -26.51 -20.44
C ILE A 741 6.72 -26.61 -19.92
N PRO A 742 7.11 -27.75 -19.30
CA PRO A 742 8.47 -27.98 -18.84
C PRO A 742 9.51 -27.88 -19.96
N ALA A 743 10.69 -27.32 -19.66
CA ALA A 743 11.75 -27.10 -20.66
C ALA A 743 12.24 -28.38 -21.36
N LYS A 744 12.14 -29.56 -20.71
CA LYS A 744 12.40 -30.87 -21.33
C LYS A 744 11.42 -31.16 -22.48
N ILE A 745 10.13 -30.86 -22.28
CA ILE A 745 9.07 -31.06 -23.29
C ILE A 745 9.17 -29.99 -24.38
N ARG A 746 9.34 -28.69 -24.03
CA ARG A 746 9.49 -27.61 -25.02
C ARG A 746 10.61 -27.89 -26.04
N LYS A 747 11.72 -28.47 -25.61
CA LYS A 747 12.81 -28.87 -26.51
C LYS A 747 12.37 -29.90 -27.57
N ARG A 748 11.52 -30.87 -27.18
CA ARG A 748 11.00 -31.95 -28.03
C ARG A 748 9.87 -31.52 -28.96
N LEU A 749 9.22 -30.37 -28.72
CA LEU A 749 8.15 -29.90 -29.59
C LEU A 749 8.64 -29.65 -31.02
N THR A 750 7.86 -30.07 -32.00
CA THR A 750 8.11 -29.86 -33.43
C THR A 750 6.78 -29.54 -34.11
N PRO A 751 6.67 -28.42 -34.85
CA PRO A 751 5.44 -28.15 -35.60
C PRO A 751 5.18 -29.31 -36.57
N ASN A 752 3.94 -29.77 -36.60
CA ASN A 752 3.55 -30.94 -37.37
C ASN A 752 3.55 -30.58 -38.87
N LYS A 753 4.23 -31.37 -39.71
CA LYS A 753 4.45 -31.04 -41.14
C LYS A 753 3.21 -31.25 -42.02
N ASN A 754 2.31 -32.15 -41.64
CA ASN A 754 1.29 -32.71 -42.52
C ASN A 754 -0.13 -32.36 -42.05
N ILE A 755 -0.48 -31.06 -42.08
CA ILE A 755 -1.88 -30.60 -42.04
C ILE A 755 -2.04 -29.56 -43.14
N LYS A 756 -2.49 -30.00 -44.33
CA LYS A 756 -3.05 -29.11 -45.34
C LYS A 756 -4.53 -28.92 -45.02
N ASP A 757 -4.88 -27.72 -44.54
CA ASP A 757 -6.07 -26.95 -44.93
C ASP A 757 -7.33 -27.74 -45.36
N ASN A 758 -7.88 -28.56 -44.46
CA ASN A 758 -9.14 -29.28 -44.67
C ASN A 758 -10.11 -29.21 -43.48
N ILE A 759 -9.89 -28.27 -42.55
CA ILE A 759 -10.91 -27.83 -41.58
C ILE A 759 -11.25 -26.38 -41.96
N SER A 760 -12.17 -26.25 -42.92
CA SER A 760 -12.72 -24.97 -43.35
C SER A 760 -13.46 -24.28 -42.20
N GLU A 761 -13.57 -22.95 -42.25
CA GLU A 761 -14.28 -22.17 -41.25
C GLU A 761 -15.80 -22.48 -41.29
N SER A 762 -16.23 -23.33 -40.36
CA SER A 762 -17.64 -23.62 -40.13
C SER A 762 -18.37 -22.37 -39.61
N ASN A 763 -18.85 -21.56 -40.55
CA ASN A 763 -19.58 -20.34 -40.30
C ASN A 763 -20.75 -20.60 -39.32
N TYR A 764 -20.75 -19.91 -38.17
CA TYR A 764 -21.87 -19.91 -37.23
C TYR A 764 -23.06 -19.12 -37.80
N LYS A 765 -23.65 -19.63 -38.89
CA LYS A 765 -24.85 -19.08 -39.50
C LYS A 765 -26.05 -19.49 -38.65
N LYS A 766 -26.74 -18.48 -38.10
CA LYS A 766 -27.93 -18.64 -37.28
C LYS A 766 -29.07 -19.24 -38.12
N SER A 767 -29.60 -20.39 -37.73
CA SER A 767 -30.86 -20.97 -38.22
C SER A 767 -31.70 -21.44 -37.02
N SER A 768 -32.99 -21.69 -37.25
CA SER A 768 -33.99 -21.79 -36.19
C SER A 768 -35.05 -22.85 -36.48
N ALA A 769 -35.56 -23.44 -35.39
CA ALA A 769 -36.80 -24.22 -35.26
C ALA A 769 -36.82 -25.66 -35.83
N THR A 770 -37.50 -26.54 -35.06
CA THR A 770 -38.42 -27.65 -35.47
C THR A 770 -38.01 -28.61 -36.60
N ASN A 771 -38.14 -29.93 -36.50
CA ASN A 771 -39.02 -30.76 -35.63
C ASN A 771 -38.40 -32.15 -35.33
N ASN A 772 -39.20 -33.06 -34.74
CA ASN A 772 -38.96 -34.50 -34.54
C ASN A 772 -38.64 -35.22 -35.88
N ASP A 773 -38.01 -36.41 -35.92
CA ASP A 773 -38.54 -37.72 -35.48
C ASP A 773 -37.41 -38.73 -35.09
N ASP A 774 -37.81 -39.90 -34.59
CA ASP A 774 -36.97 -41.09 -34.34
C ASP A 774 -36.40 -41.65 -35.70
N ASP A 775 -35.33 -42.46 -35.77
CA ASP A 775 -35.26 -43.78 -35.14
C ASP A 775 -33.83 -44.39 -35.01
N ASN A 776 -33.73 -45.36 -34.11
CA ASN A 776 -32.67 -46.37 -33.89
C ASN A 776 -31.34 -46.32 -34.70
N ILE A 777 -30.25 -45.86 -34.06
CA ILE A 777 -28.90 -46.44 -34.24
C ILE A 777 -28.29 -46.73 -32.86
N GLU A 778 -28.01 -48.01 -32.59
CA GLU A 778 -27.43 -48.51 -31.34
C GLU A 778 -25.93 -48.13 -31.20
N PRO A 779 -25.52 -47.32 -30.19
CA PRO A 779 -24.12 -47.01 -29.96
C PRO A 779 -23.46 -48.06 -29.07
N SER A 780 -22.49 -48.79 -29.62
CA SER A 780 -21.71 -49.85 -28.95
C SER A 780 -21.21 -49.48 -27.55
N LEU A 781 -21.40 -50.37 -26.59
CA LEU A 781 -21.05 -50.15 -25.18
C LEU A 781 -19.56 -49.87 -24.90
N LEU A 782 -19.34 -48.89 -24.02
CA LEU A 782 -18.18 -48.74 -23.13
C LEU A 782 -16.81 -48.38 -23.76
N GLU A 783 -16.71 -47.17 -24.30
CA GLU A 783 -15.46 -46.40 -24.10
C GLU A 783 -15.15 -46.26 -22.59
N LYS A 784 -13.87 -46.38 -22.22
CA LYS A 784 -13.45 -46.29 -20.82
C LYS A 784 -13.62 -44.85 -20.31
N PRO A 785 -14.29 -44.62 -19.16
CA PRO A 785 -14.61 -43.28 -18.69
C PRO A 785 -13.35 -42.45 -18.45
N ILE A 786 -13.23 -41.33 -19.15
CA ILE A 786 -12.09 -40.43 -19.09
C ILE A 786 -12.03 -39.79 -17.69
N LEU A 787 -11.12 -40.30 -16.85
CA LEU A 787 -10.94 -39.86 -15.47
C LEU A 787 -10.40 -38.42 -15.41
N ILE A 788 -11.32 -37.45 -15.37
CA ILE A 788 -11.08 -36.01 -15.21
C ILE A 788 -10.05 -35.77 -14.10
N PRO A 789 -8.82 -35.33 -14.42
CA PRO A 789 -7.79 -35.22 -13.41
C PRO A 789 -8.03 -34.03 -12.48
N GLN A 790 -7.98 -34.29 -11.18
CA GLN A 790 -8.25 -33.29 -10.15
C GLN A 790 -7.18 -32.17 -10.14
N LYS A 791 -7.57 -31.01 -10.68
CA LYS A 791 -7.03 -29.71 -10.30
C LYS A 791 -6.98 -29.65 -8.76
N LYS A 792 -5.78 -29.58 -8.15
CA LYS A 792 -5.62 -29.42 -6.69
C LYS A 792 -5.97 -28.00 -6.23
N LEU A 793 -7.24 -27.64 -6.42
CA LEU A 793 -7.95 -26.81 -5.47
C LEU A 793 -7.80 -27.50 -4.11
N LYS A 794 -7.52 -26.72 -3.05
CA LYS A 794 -7.99 -27.15 -1.74
C LYS A 794 -9.51 -27.15 -1.82
N TRP A 795 -10.15 -28.29 -1.57
CA TRP A 795 -11.48 -28.26 -1.00
C TRP A 795 -11.34 -27.57 0.36
N GLU A 796 -11.59 -26.27 0.41
CA GLU A 796 -11.82 -25.58 1.67
C GLU A 796 -13.16 -26.09 2.19
N THR A 797 -13.08 -27.10 3.05
CA THR A 797 -14.18 -27.93 3.57
C THR A 797 -15.30 -27.14 4.22
N ASP A 798 -15.02 -25.89 4.51
CA ASP A 798 -15.78 -24.92 5.28
C ASP A 798 -16.70 -24.09 4.37
N LEU A 799 -16.42 -24.05 3.04
CA LEU A 799 -17.26 -23.38 2.04
C LEU A 799 -18.56 -24.12 1.78
N VAL A 800 -18.54 -25.46 1.77
CA VAL A 800 -19.76 -26.30 1.66
C VAL A 800 -20.42 -26.47 3.04
N SER A 801 -20.52 -25.37 3.79
CA SER A 801 -21.47 -25.24 4.89
C SER A 801 -22.76 -24.68 4.27
N PRO A 802 -23.85 -25.46 4.18
CA PRO A 802 -25.13 -24.92 3.74
C PRO A 802 -25.51 -23.80 4.71
N LEU A 803 -25.53 -22.57 4.21
CA LEU A 803 -26.07 -21.45 4.96
C LEU A 803 -27.59 -21.59 5.01
N ASN A 804 -28.14 -21.19 6.13
CA ASN A 804 -29.54 -21.37 6.46
C ASN A 804 -30.25 -20.07 6.10
N ILE A 805 -31.12 -20.08 5.09
CA ILE A 805 -31.81 -18.88 4.61
C ILE A 805 -32.53 -18.12 5.73
N TYR A 806 -33.09 -18.81 6.73
CA TYR A 806 -33.71 -18.16 7.90
C TYR A 806 -32.68 -17.52 8.85
N LYS A 807 -31.48 -18.12 8.99
CA LYS A 807 -30.33 -17.55 9.72
C LYS A 807 -29.71 -16.38 8.97
N SER A 808 -29.56 -16.48 7.65
CA SER A 808 -29.08 -15.40 6.79
C SER A 808 -30.06 -14.23 6.77
N ALA A 809 -31.36 -14.50 6.70
CA ALA A 809 -32.41 -13.51 6.90
C ALA A 809 -32.31 -12.87 8.30
N LEU A 810 -32.25 -13.65 9.38
CA LEU A 810 -32.09 -13.11 10.74
C LEU A 810 -30.81 -12.26 10.89
N SER A 811 -29.71 -12.64 10.23
CA SER A 811 -28.47 -11.85 10.20
C SER A 811 -28.62 -10.51 9.47
N MET A 812 -29.61 -10.39 8.59
CA MET A 812 -29.91 -9.19 7.81
C MET A 812 -31.06 -8.36 8.41
N VAL A 813 -31.86 -8.90 9.34
CA VAL A 813 -32.85 -8.12 10.10
C VAL A 813 -32.17 -6.94 10.81
N ASP A 814 -32.69 -5.74 10.59
CA ASP A 814 -32.24 -4.54 11.28
C ASP A 814 -32.92 -4.40 12.64
N ILE A 815 -32.17 -3.91 13.64
CA ILE A 815 -32.73 -3.63 14.97
C ILE A 815 -33.60 -2.37 14.87
N ASP A 816 -34.84 -2.40 15.34
CA ASP A 816 -35.61 -1.19 15.64
C ASP A 816 -35.04 -0.54 16.90
N LYS A 817 -34.82 0.78 16.83
CA LYS A 817 -34.01 1.57 17.76
C LYS A 817 -34.79 2.76 18.33
N ALA A 818 -35.94 3.14 17.75
CA ALA A 818 -36.54 4.45 17.94
C ALA A 818 -36.89 4.74 19.42
N ASP A 819 -37.66 3.86 20.03
CA ASP A 819 -38.13 4.00 21.41
C ASP A 819 -36.94 3.96 22.39
N PHE A 820 -36.00 3.03 22.18
CA PHE A 820 -34.79 2.93 23.00
C PHE A 820 -33.88 4.16 22.87
N GLU A 821 -33.73 4.76 21.68
CA GLU A 821 -33.02 6.04 21.54
C GLU A 821 -33.71 7.15 22.34
N TYR A 822 -35.05 7.16 22.38
CA TYR A 822 -35.84 8.13 23.14
C TYR A 822 -35.68 7.95 24.66
N SER A 823 -35.99 6.76 25.19
CA SER A 823 -35.85 6.45 26.63
C SER A 823 -34.41 6.59 27.11
N PHE A 824 -33.44 6.11 26.33
CA PHE A 824 -32.02 6.27 26.66
C PHE A 824 -31.64 7.74 26.77
N ILE A 825 -32.07 8.57 25.80
CA ILE A 825 -31.85 10.02 25.82
C ILE A 825 -32.44 10.64 27.08
N ASP A 826 -33.65 10.25 27.48
CA ASP A 826 -34.31 10.81 28.67
C ASP A 826 -33.56 10.48 29.96
N ILE A 827 -33.25 9.20 30.20
CA ILE A 827 -32.50 8.73 31.37
C ILE A 827 -31.14 9.44 31.49
N ILE A 828 -30.44 9.73 30.38
CA ILE A 828 -29.16 10.44 30.43
C ILE A 828 -29.27 11.97 30.53
N LYS A 829 -30.41 12.61 30.25
CA LYS A 829 -30.60 14.07 30.47
C LYS A 829 -30.21 14.43 31.90
N ASN A 830 -30.65 13.61 32.86
CA ASN A 830 -30.52 13.84 34.30
C ASN A 830 -29.11 13.57 34.86
N TYR A 831 -28.15 13.11 34.05
CA TYR A 831 -26.78 12.87 34.51
C TYR A 831 -26.00 14.20 34.67
N PRO A 832 -25.31 14.45 35.81
CA PRO A 832 -24.54 15.70 36.01
C PRO A 832 -23.46 16.00 34.96
N SER A 833 -22.92 14.97 34.30
CA SER A 833 -21.97 15.09 33.18
C SER A 833 -22.62 15.49 31.84
N VAL A 834 -23.96 15.48 31.79
CA VAL A 834 -24.79 15.79 30.61
C VAL A 834 -25.50 17.12 30.82
N THR A 835 -26.15 17.35 31.96
CA THR A 835 -26.75 18.66 32.33
C THR A 835 -25.75 19.80 32.24
N LYS A 836 -24.54 19.64 32.79
CA LYS A 836 -23.42 20.61 32.72
C LYS A 836 -22.94 20.91 31.28
N HIS A 837 -23.51 20.26 30.27
CA HIS A 837 -23.19 20.43 28.84
C HIS A 837 -24.41 20.74 27.96
N LEU A 838 -25.62 20.86 28.53
CA LEU A 838 -26.87 21.13 27.81
C LEU A 838 -27.50 22.49 28.14
N SER A 839 -26.71 23.45 28.65
CA SER A 839 -27.16 24.83 28.97
C SER A 839 -27.60 25.68 27.75
N LYS A 840 -27.70 25.09 26.56
CA LYS A 840 -28.43 25.61 25.39
C LYS A 840 -29.15 24.44 24.71
N LYS A 841 -30.33 24.70 24.11
CA LYS A 841 -31.35 23.75 23.59
C LYS A 841 -30.89 22.79 22.45
N GLY A 842 -29.78 22.06 22.64
CA GLY A 842 -29.23 21.14 21.63
C GLY A 842 -29.75 19.71 21.77
N LYS A 843 -30.21 19.12 20.65
CA LYS A 843 -30.62 17.69 20.61
C LYS A 843 -29.43 16.78 20.94
N ILE A 844 -29.57 15.94 21.96
CA ILE A 844 -28.58 14.92 22.30
C ILE A 844 -28.48 13.93 21.12
N ASN A 845 -27.25 13.58 20.73
CA ASN A 845 -26.97 12.57 19.73
C ASN A 845 -25.88 11.63 20.27
N ALA A 846 -26.30 10.44 20.70
CA ALA A 846 -25.45 9.43 21.33
C ALA A 846 -25.12 8.32 20.31
N ASP A 847 -23.85 7.87 20.28
CA ASP A 847 -23.44 6.78 19.40
C ASP A 847 -23.63 5.43 20.12
N LEU A 848 -24.83 4.85 19.98
CA LEU A 848 -25.26 3.57 20.57
C LEU A 848 -24.97 2.34 19.69
N SER A 849 -24.13 2.51 18.65
CA SER A 849 -23.85 1.47 17.65
C SER A 849 -23.34 0.15 18.26
N THR A 850 -22.54 0.20 19.33
CA THR A 850 -22.05 -1.01 20.01
C THR A 850 -23.17 -1.70 20.80
N THR A 851 -24.06 -0.96 21.45
CA THR A 851 -25.26 -1.53 22.10
C THR A 851 -26.12 -2.28 21.08
N TYR A 852 -26.35 -1.74 19.89
CA TYR A 852 -27.14 -2.42 18.86
C TYR A 852 -26.45 -3.64 18.27
N SER A 853 -25.11 -3.63 18.12
CA SER A 853 -24.35 -4.83 17.78
C SER A 853 -24.49 -5.92 18.85
N ASN A 854 -24.40 -5.55 20.14
CA ASN A 854 -24.56 -6.51 21.24
C ASN A 854 -25.97 -7.12 21.28
N VAL A 855 -27.02 -6.29 21.13
CA VAL A 855 -28.42 -6.75 21.05
C VAL A 855 -28.65 -7.67 19.86
N LYS A 856 -28.11 -7.34 18.68
CA LYS A 856 -28.20 -8.19 17.48
C LYS A 856 -27.45 -9.52 17.64
N ASN A 857 -26.28 -9.52 18.27
CA ASN A 857 -25.52 -10.74 18.57
C ASN A 857 -26.28 -11.61 19.57
N TYR A 858 -26.82 -11.04 20.65
CA TYR A 858 -27.64 -11.77 21.63
C TYR A 858 -28.85 -12.46 20.98
N ILE A 859 -29.55 -11.78 20.07
CA ILE A 859 -30.64 -12.37 19.29
C ILE A 859 -30.13 -13.52 18.41
N LEU A 860 -29.03 -13.32 17.67
CA LEU A 860 -28.45 -14.36 16.80
C LEU A 860 -27.99 -15.60 17.58
N GLU A 861 -27.34 -15.42 18.72
CA GLU A 861 -26.90 -16.49 19.63
C GLU A 861 -28.10 -17.24 20.22
N THR A 862 -29.11 -16.51 20.69
CA THR A 862 -30.34 -17.09 21.27
C THR A 862 -31.14 -17.91 20.25
N PHE A 863 -31.19 -17.47 18.99
CA PHE A 863 -31.95 -18.14 17.93
C PHE A 863 -31.15 -19.23 17.19
N SER A 864 -29.81 -19.24 17.28
CA SER A 864 -29.00 -20.21 16.53
C SER A 864 -29.27 -21.69 16.85
N PRO A 865 -29.62 -22.12 18.08
CA PRO A 865 -30.01 -23.50 18.36
C PRO A 865 -31.32 -23.88 17.66
N PHE A 866 -32.36 -23.06 17.83
CA PHE A 866 -33.68 -23.25 17.22
C PHE A 866 -33.61 -23.30 15.69
N LEU A 867 -32.88 -22.37 15.07
CA LEU A 867 -32.72 -22.35 13.62
C LEU A 867 -32.00 -23.60 13.09
N LYS A 868 -31.01 -24.14 13.82
CA LYS A 868 -30.27 -25.36 13.45
C LYS A 868 -31.11 -26.65 13.58
N GLU A 869 -32.10 -26.65 14.46
CA GLU A 869 -33.07 -27.74 14.64
C GLU A 869 -34.09 -27.73 13.48
N ILE A 870 -34.78 -26.60 13.33
CA ILE A 870 -35.76 -26.29 12.27
C ILE A 870 -35.21 -26.53 10.85
N GLU A 871 -33.94 -26.25 10.63
CA GLU A 871 -33.29 -26.38 9.33
C GLU A 871 -33.31 -27.81 8.79
N LYS A 872 -33.10 -28.80 9.65
CA LYS A 872 -33.13 -30.21 9.25
C LYS A 872 -34.51 -30.60 8.73
N GLU A 873 -35.55 -30.14 9.42
CA GLU A 873 -36.94 -30.41 9.09
C GLU A 873 -37.40 -29.66 7.84
N THR A 874 -37.16 -28.34 7.79
CA THR A 874 -37.57 -27.50 6.65
C THR A 874 -36.87 -27.87 5.36
N ARG A 875 -35.59 -28.29 5.40
CA ARG A 875 -34.84 -28.78 4.24
C ARG A 875 -35.33 -30.15 3.72
N ALA A 876 -35.94 -30.98 4.57
CA ALA A 876 -36.58 -32.22 4.11
C ALA A 876 -37.92 -31.96 3.40
N LYS A 877 -38.61 -30.86 3.76
CA LYS A 877 -39.92 -30.48 3.23
C LYS A 877 -39.83 -29.60 1.97
N ILE A 878 -38.89 -28.66 1.91
CA ILE A 878 -38.67 -27.79 0.74
C ILE A 878 -37.80 -28.52 -0.28
N LYS A 879 -38.43 -29.15 -1.27
CA LYS A 879 -37.76 -29.74 -2.44
C LYS A 879 -37.66 -28.68 -3.56
N ILE A 880 -36.48 -28.55 -4.15
CA ILE A 880 -36.29 -27.82 -5.41
C ILE A 880 -36.67 -28.79 -6.55
N THR A 881 -37.48 -28.33 -7.50
CA THR A 881 -37.88 -29.11 -8.69
C THR A 881 -37.22 -28.55 -9.94
N ASN A 882 -37.17 -29.34 -11.02
CA ASN A 882 -36.77 -28.84 -12.33
C ASN A 882 -37.73 -27.69 -12.76
N GLY A 883 -37.21 -26.72 -13.50
CA GLY A 883 -37.96 -25.52 -13.95
C GLY A 883 -38.26 -24.46 -12.87
N MET A 884 -38.07 -24.75 -11.57
CA MET A 884 -38.40 -23.81 -10.49
C MET A 884 -37.53 -22.55 -10.53
N THR A 885 -38.18 -21.39 -10.53
CA THR A 885 -37.49 -20.08 -10.49
C THR A 885 -37.04 -19.71 -9.08
N ILE A 886 -36.08 -18.77 -9.02
CA ILE A 886 -35.54 -18.25 -7.75
C ILE A 886 -36.61 -17.55 -6.92
N ASP A 887 -37.55 -16.85 -7.56
CA ASP A 887 -38.57 -16.07 -6.86
C ASP A 887 -39.74 -16.96 -6.37
N GLU A 888 -40.03 -18.08 -7.04
CA GLU A 888 -40.88 -19.15 -6.48
C GLU A 888 -40.22 -19.81 -5.26
N LEU A 889 -38.91 -20.11 -5.32
CA LEU A 889 -38.21 -20.68 -4.17
C LEU A 889 -38.16 -19.70 -2.98
N LYS A 890 -37.95 -18.41 -3.23
CA LYS A 890 -38.14 -17.36 -2.21
C LYS A 890 -39.56 -17.34 -1.67
N LEU A 891 -40.58 -17.48 -2.52
CA LEU A 891 -41.98 -17.48 -2.11
C LEU A 891 -42.31 -18.67 -1.20
N ILE A 892 -41.77 -19.86 -1.49
CA ILE A 892 -41.89 -21.06 -0.65
C ILE A 892 -41.27 -20.80 0.74
N TYR A 893 -40.05 -20.27 0.79
CA TYR A 893 -39.39 -19.91 2.06
C TYR A 893 -40.12 -18.79 2.83
N ALA A 894 -40.64 -17.79 2.13
CA ALA A 894 -41.38 -16.67 2.73
C ALA A 894 -42.80 -17.04 3.20
N SER A 895 -43.37 -18.14 2.68
CA SER A 895 -44.76 -18.57 2.94
C SER A 895 -44.86 -19.83 3.79
N ASN A 896 -43.75 -20.33 4.33
CA ASN A 896 -43.70 -21.53 5.15
C ASN A 896 -44.38 -21.30 6.52
N LYS A 897 -45.71 -21.49 6.56
CA LYS A 897 -46.56 -21.30 7.76
C LYS A 897 -46.02 -22.08 8.97
N GLU A 898 -45.66 -23.34 8.76
CA GLU A 898 -45.19 -24.23 9.83
C GLU A 898 -43.92 -23.70 10.52
N PHE A 899 -42.94 -23.23 9.73
CA PHE A 899 -41.77 -22.54 10.24
C PHE A 899 -42.16 -21.29 11.02
N LEU A 900 -43.04 -20.45 10.46
CA LEU A 900 -43.43 -19.18 11.08
C LEU A 900 -44.17 -19.38 12.41
N ASP A 901 -45.00 -20.42 12.53
CA ASP A 901 -45.71 -20.72 13.78
C ASP A 901 -44.81 -21.38 14.84
N LYS A 902 -43.85 -22.24 14.43
CA LYS A 902 -42.78 -22.72 15.32
C LYS A 902 -41.89 -21.56 15.78
N LEU A 903 -41.55 -20.63 14.89
CA LEU A 903 -40.78 -19.42 15.17
C LEU A 903 -41.52 -18.47 16.13
N ARG A 904 -42.83 -18.23 15.93
CA ARG A 904 -43.68 -17.45 16.86
C ARG A 904 -43.68 -18.08 18.26
N LYS A 905 -43.93 -19.39 18.36
CA LYS A 905 -43.88 -20.14 19.63
C LYS A 905 -42.50 -20.04 20.30
N PHE A 906 -41.41 -20.05 19.53
CA PHE A 906 -40.06 -19.83 20.06
C PHE A 906 -39.84 -18.38 20.53
N CYS A 907 -40.30 -17.37 19.78
CA CYS A 907 -40.22 -15.96 20.19
C CYS A 907 -40.93 -15.74 21.54
N THR A 908 -42.14 -16.28 21.74
CA THR A 908 -42.85 -16.22 23.03
C THR A 908 -42.06 -16.89 24.15
N LYS A 909 -41.44 -18.06 23.91
CA LYS A 909 -40.57 -18.73 24.89
C LYS A 909 -39.35 -17.88 25.27
N VAL A 910 -38.75 -17.17 24.31
CA VAL A 910 -37.61 -16.26 24.57
C VAL A 910 -38.05 -15.01 25.33
N ILE A 911 -39.17 -14.39 24.96
CA ILE A 911 -39.74 -13.23 25.66
C ILE A 911 -40.07 -13.58 27.12
N ASN A 912 -40.72 -14.71 27.37
CA ASN A 912 -41.02 -15.16 28.72
C ASN A 912 -39.76 -15.44 29.54
N ARG A 913 -38.68 -15.95 28.92
CA ARG A 913 -37.36 -16.08 29.57
C ARG A 913 -36.73 -14.74 29.90
N ILE A 914 -36.80 -13.75 29.01
CA ILE A 914 -36.28 -12.39 29.27
C ILE A 914 -37.02 -11.82 30.49
N ASN A 915 -38.36 -11.74 30.41
CA ASN A 915 -39.22 -11.13 31.43
C ASN A 915 -39.17 -11.83 32.80
N SER A 916 -38.90 -13.14 32.86
CA SER A 916 -38.78 -13.88 34.13
C SER A 916 -37.36 -13.87 34.71
N SER A 917 -36.36 -13.50 33.92
CA SER A 917 -34.96 -13.57 34.36
C SER A 917 -34.49 -12.26 34.99
N ARG A 918 -34.05 -12.30 36.26
CA ARG A 918 -33.30 -11.19 36.90
C ARG A 918 -31.86 -11.10 36.34
N ASN A 919 -31.72 -11.13 35.02
CA ASN A 919 -30.48 -11.47 34.36
C ASN A 919 -29.57 -10.25 34.17
N THR A 920 -28.62 -10.10 35.09
CA THR A 920 -27.67 -8.97 35.05
C THR A 920 -26.81 -8.92 33.78
N THR A 921 -26.74 -9.97 32.95
CA THR A 921 -26.03 -9.93 31.66
C THR A 921 -26.76 -9.09 30.60
N LEU A 922 -28.07 -8.84 30.72
CA LEU A 922 -28.79 -7.91 29.85
C LEU A 922 -28.24 -6.48 30.00
N SER A 923 -27.88 -6.09 31.23
CA SER A 923 -27.17 -4.83 31.50
C SER A 923 -25.79 -4.76 30.81
N ASP A 924 -25.22 -5.91 30.44
CA ASP A 924 -23.93 -5.99 29.74
C ASP A 924 -24.01 -5.75 28.22
N LEU A 925 -25.20 -5.84 27.62
CA LEU A 925 -25.46 -5.40 26.25
C LEU A 925 -25.25 -3.89 26.07
N VAL A 926 -25.53 -3.07 27.09
CA VAL A 926 -25.32 -1.61 27.05
C VAL A 926 -23.83 -1.26 27.07
N GLN A 927 -23.35 -0.53 26.06
CA GLN A 927 -21.93 -0.20 25.93
C GLN A 927 -21.39 0.72 27.07
N PHE A 928 -20.24 0.36 27.66
CA PHE A 928 -19.64 1.08 28.81
C PHE A 928 -19.22 2.54 28.52
N ARG A 929 -18.92 2.84 27.24
CA ARG A 929 -18.51 4.18 26.76
C ARG A 929 -19.41 4.59 25.61
N ILE A 930 -20.11 5.71 25.78
CA ILE A 930 -21.07 6.22 24.79
C ILE A 930 -20.54 7.57 24.28
N PRO A 931 -19.99 7.63 23.05
CA PRO A 931 -19.58 8.87 22.43
C PRO A 931 -20.79 9.78 22.20
N LEU A 932 -20.67 11.06 22.57
CA LEU A 932 -21.62 12.09 22.16
C LEU A 932 -21.14 12.68 20.83
N ARG A 933 -21.99 12.66 19.80
CA ARG A 933 -21.70 13.18 18.46
C ARG A 933 -21.77 14.73 18.43
N THR A 934 -20.94 15.36 19.26
CA THR A 934 -20.76 16.82 19.38
C THR A 934 -19.38 17.24 18.84
N GLU A 935 -19.15 18.53 18.62
CA GLU A 935 -17.92 19.05 17.99
C GLU A 935 -16.63 18.81 18.80
N ILE A 936 -16.76 18.39 20.06
CA ILE A 936 -15.66 17.93 20.91
C ILE A 936 -15.96 16.48 21.31
N SER A 937 -15.01 15.56 21.13
CA SER A 937 -15.20 14.11 21.36
C SER A 937 -15.35 13.75 22.85
N LYS A 938 -16.52 14.04 23.41
CA LYS A 938 -16.92 13.70 24.78
C LYS A 938 -17.53 12.30 24.83
N VAL A 939 -17.32 11.60 25.95
CA VAL A 939 -17.75 10.22 26.15
C VAL A 939 -18.43 10.09 27.51
N ILE A 940 -19.71 9.70 27.51
CA ILE A 940 -20.42 9.29 28.72
C ILE A 940 -19.85 7.93 29.17
N ARG A 941 -19.60 7.78 30.47
CA ARG A 941 -19.24 6.50 31.09
C ARG A 941 -20.45 5.93 31.83
N VAL A 942 -20.89 4.75 31.41
CA VAL A 942 -22.02 4.02 32.00
C VAL A 942 -21.45 2.83 32.77
N ASN A 943 -21.21 3.02 34.08
CA ASN A 943 -20.74 1.96 34.98
C ASN A 943 -21.87 0.95 35.30
N LYS A 944 -21.56 -0.19 35.94
CA LYS A 944 -22.55 -1.26 36.20
C LYS A 944 -23.81 -0.75 36.92
N LYS A 945 -23.68 0.09 37.96
CA LYS A 945 -24.85 0.72 38.63
C LYS A 945 -25.72 1.56 37.67
N ARG A 946 -25.14 2.23 36.67
CA ARG A 946 -25.90 2.94 35.63
C ARG A 946 -26.43 2.03 34.53
N LYS A 947 -25.73 0.96 34.15
CA LYS A 947 -26.21 -0.05 33.20
C LYS A 947 -27.54 -0.66 33.66
N ASN A 948 -27.66 -0.95 34.96
CA ASN A 948 -28.89 -1.45 35.57
C ASN A 948 -30.10 -0.50 35.42
N LEU A 949 -29.89 0.82 35.24
CA LEU A 949 -30.99 1.78 34.99
C LEU A 949 -31.58 1.66 33.58
N PHE A 950 -30.89 0.96 32.67
CA PHE A 950 -31.35 0.67 31.31
C PHE A 950 -31.78 -0.79 31.16
N LEU A 951 -31.99 -1.53 32.26
CA LEU A 951 -32.38 -2.94 32.21
C LEU A 951 -33.73 -3.10 31.49
N ASN A 952 -34.78 -2.48 32.01
CA ASN A 952 -36.14 -2.48 31.45
C ASN A 952 -36.15 -1.97 30.01
N GLU A 953 -35.37 -0.93 29.68
CA GLU A 953 -35.27 -0.42 28.30
C GLU A 953 -34.60 -1.43 27.36
N THR A 954 -33.60 -2.18 27.85
CA THR A 954 -32.92 -3.22 27.07
C THR A 954 -33.82 -4.45 26.90
N GLU A 955 -34.62 -4.78 27.91
CA GLU A 955 -35.67 -5.81 27.86
C GLU A 955 -36.76 -5.41 26.84
N ASN A 956 -37.32 -4.20 26.94
CA ASN A 956 -38.29 -3.66 25.97
C ASN A 956 -37.73 -3.66 24.53
N LEU A 957 -36.49 -3.21 24.35
CA LEU A 957 -35.79 -3.24 23.06
C LEU A 957 -35.68 -4.67 22.51
N LEU A 958 -35.30 -5.64 23.34
CA LEU A 958 -35.22 -7.05 22.96
C LEU A 958 -36.60 -7.61 22.62
N VAL A 959 -37.60 -7.44 23.49
CA VAL A 959 -38.96 -7.96 23.31
C VAL A 959 -39.60 -7.39 22.04
N LYS A 960 -39.52 -6.07 21.80
CA LYS A 960 -40.05 -5.44 20.57
C LYS A 960 -39.38 -5.99 19.32
N ASN A 961 -38.06 -6.18 19.34
CA ASN A 961 -37.35 -6.73 18.18
C ASN A 961 -37.68 -8.22 17.98
N ILE A 962 -37.74 -9.01 19.05
CA ILE A 962 -38.03 -10.45 19.01
C ILE A 962 -39.45 -10.74 18.54
N LEU A 963 -40.46 -9.98 18.99
CA LEU A 963 -41.83 -10.05 18.47
C LEU A 963 -41.90 -9.80 16.95
N ASN A 964 -41.03 -8.93 16.42
CA ASN A 964 -40.99 -8.58 15.00
C ASN A 964 -40.19 -9.57 14.13
N ILE A 965 -39.38 -10.48 14.70
CA ILE A 965 -38.54 -11.43 13.94
C ILE A 965 -39.32 -12.20 12.87
N PRO A 966 -40.52 -12.77 13.10
CA PRO A 966 -41.26 -13.51 12.07
C PRO A 966 -41.59 -12.64 10.85
N LYS A 967 -42.06 -11.41 11.05
CA LYS A 967 -42.39 -10.47 9.97
C LYS A 967 -41.12 -9.97 9.28
N ALA A 968 -40.06 -9.69 10.05
CA ALA A 968 -38.79 -9.22 9.54
C ALA A 968 -38.07 -10.29 8.68
N ILE A 969 -38.10 -11.56 9.08
CA ILE A 969 -37.53 -12.66 8.28
C ILE A 969 -38.25 -12.80 6.94
N VAL A 970 -39.59 -12.82 6.92
CA VAL A 970 -40.37 -12.91 5.67
C VAL A 970 -40.06 -11.77 4.71
N ASN A 971 -40.02 -10.53 5.20
CA ASN A 971 -39.63 -9.37 4.40
C ASN A 971 -38.18 -9.45 3.93
N THR A 972 -37.27 -9.94 4.78
CA THR A 972 -35.85 -10.05 4.43
C THR A 972 -35.61 -11.10 3.36
N ILE A 973 -36.26 -12.27 3.41
CA ILE A 973 -36.16 -13.32 2.38
C ILE A 973 -36.51 -12.80 0.99
N LYS A 974 -37.60 -12.02 0.88
CA LYS A 974 -38.00 -11.36 -0.37
C LYS A 974 -36.96 -10.36 -0.90
N LEU A 975 -36.12 -9.82 -0.02
CA LEU A 975 -35.06 -8.84 -0.32
C LEU A 975 -33.65 -9.46 -0.43
N ILE A 976 -33.47 -10.78 -0.27
CA ILE A 976 -32.17 -11.42 -0.52
C ILE A 976 -31.89 -11.39 -2.03
N SER A 977 -30.75 -10.85 -2.41
CA SER A 977 -30.28 -10.79 -3.78
C SER A 977 -30.09 -12.19 -4.37
N ASN A 978 -30.52 -12.40 -5.62
CA ASN A 978 -30.57 -13.72 -6.26
C ASN A 978 -29.24 -14.49 -6.17
N THR A 979 -28.09 -13.84 -6.34
CA THR A 979 -26.76 -14.46 -6.17
C THR A 979 -26.58 -15.09 -4.79
N LYS A 980 -26.76 -14.30 -3.72
CA LYS A 980 -26.67 -14.78 -2.33
C LYS A 980 -27.71 -15.88 -2.04
N PHE A 981 -28.90 -15.79 -2.63
CA PHE A 981 -29.94 -16.80 -2.46
C PHE A 981 -29.58 -18.13 -3.16
N ILE A 982 -28.95 -18.07 -4.34
CA ILE A 982 -28.38 -19.23 -5.02
C ILE A 982 -27.25 -19.84 -4.18
N GLU A 983 -26.31 -19.04 -3.69
CA GLU A 983 -25.12 -19.50 -2.92
C GLU A 983 -25.47 -20.35 -1.68
N GLU A 984 -26.63 -20.12 -1.04
CA GLU A 984 -27.06 -20.90 0.11
C GLU A 984 -27.53 -22.33 -0.30
N HIS A 985 -28.08 -22.48 -1.52
CA HIS A 985 -28.59 -23.73 -2.07
C HIS A 985 -27.64 -24.46 -3.04
N PHE A 986 -26.79 -23.74 -3.76
CA PHE A 986 -25.92 -24.26 -4.82
C PHE A 986 -24.52 -23.65 -4.70
N SER A 987 -23.49 -24.47 -4.92
CA SER A 987 -22.13 -23.99 -5.12
C SER A 987 -21.81 -23.92 -6.61
N ASN A 988 -21.16 -22.85 -7.06
CA ASN A 988 -20.57 -22.81 -8.39
C ASN A 988 -19.39 -23.81 -8.43
N PHE A 989 -19.47 -24.79 -9.32
CA PHE A 989 -18.49 -25.83 -9.55
C PHE A 989 -18.20 -25.93 -11.06
N TYR A 990 -17.12 -25.26 -11.50
CA TYR A 990 -16.75 -25.12 -12.92
C TYR A 990 -17.86 -24.47 -13.77
N ASP A 991 -18.34 -23.31 -13.32
CA ASP A 991 -19.35 -22.47 -13.98
C ASP A 991 -20.77 -23.08 -14.05
N ILE A 992 -20.95 -24.26 -13.44
CA ILE A 992 -22.25 -24.92 -13.22
C ILE A 992 -22.64 -24.75 -11.73
N TYR A 993 -23.89 -24.40 -11.44
CA TYR A 993 -24.42 -24.40 -10.08
C TYR A 993 -24.88 -25.81 -9.69
N VAL A 994 -24.14 -26.47 -8.79
CA VAL A 994 -24.46 -27.82 -8.29
C VAL A 994 -25.03 -27.69 -6.89
N ASP A 995 -26.11 -28.42 -6.59
CA ASP A 995 -26.81 -28.27 -5.32
C ASP A 995 -25.97 -28.73 -4.12
N ASN A 996 -26.07 -27.99 -3.02
CA ASN A 996 -25.27 -28.18 -1.82
C ASN A 996 -25.60 -29.50 -1.10
N VAL A 997 -26.76 -30.14 -1.36
CA VAL A 997 -27.11 -31.44 -0.75
C VAL A 997 -26.43 -32.58 -1.49
N SER A 998 -26.40 -32.58 -2.82
CA SER A 998 -25.65 -33.55 -3.63
C SER A 998 -24.14 -33.41 -3.44
N LEU A 999 -23.62 -32.19 -3.32
CA LEU A 999 -22.21 -31.97 -2.96
C LEU A 999 -21.86 -32.51 -1.58
N LEU A 1000 -22.75 -32.35 -0.58
CA LEU A 1000 -22.56 -32.95 0.75
C LEU A 1000 -22.63 -34.49 0.72
N LYS A 1001 -23.52 -35.09 -0.07
CA LYS A 1001 -23.56 -36.56 -0.27
C LYS A 1001 -22.28 -37.07 -0.91
N ALA A 1002 -21.82 -36.44 -1.99
CA ALA A 1002 -20.57 -36.76 -2.65
C ALA A 1002 -19.38 -36.62 -1.69
N LYS A 1003 -19.32 -35.51 -0.93
CA LYS A 1003 -18.32 -35.31 0.14
C LYS A 1003 -18.37 -36.42 1.18
N SER A 1004 -19.54 -36.84 1.68
CA SER A 1004 -19.60 -37.90 2.69
C SER A 1004 -19.09 -39.26 2.18
N VAL A 1005 -19.28 -39.55 0.88
CA VAL A 1005 -18.69 -40.74 0.25
C VAL A 1005 -17.16 -40.59 0.13
N PHE A 1006 -16.65 -39.44 -0.31
CA PHE A 1006 -15.20 -39.18 -0.35
C PHE A 1006 -14.56 -39.22 1.03
N ASP A 1007 -15.17 -38.63 2.06
CA ASP A 1007 -14.67 -38.64 3.44
C ASP A 1007 -14.67 -40.06 4.03
N TYR A 1008 -15.69 -40.87 3.73
CA TYR A 1008 -15.73 -42.30 4.11
C TYR A 1008 -14.65 -43.11 3.39
N VAL A 1009 -14.49 -42.96 2.07
CA VAL A 1009 -13.45 -43.64 1.28
C VAL A 1009 -12.06 -43.23 1.74
N ASN A 1010 -11.81 -41.93 1.94
CA ASN A 1010 -10.54 -41.42 2.48
C ASN A 1010 -10.26 -42.00 3.87
N LYS A 1011 -11.25 -42.06 4.77
CA LYS A 1011 -11.09 -42.68 6.10
C LYS A 1011 -10.82 -44.18 6.01
N LYS A 1012 -11.48 -44.91 5.11
CA LYS A 1012 -11.24 -46.35 4.90
C LYS A 1012 -9.84 -46.61 4.35
N VAL A 1013 -9.42 -45.85 3.34
CA VAL A 1013 -8.09 -45.94 2.72
C VAL A 1013 -6.96 -45.54 3.69
N ALA A 1014 -7.15 -44.46 4.47
CA ALA A 1014 -6.15 -44.01 5.45
C ALA A 1014 -5.99 -44.95 6.65
N ASN A 1015 -6.98 -45.82 6.89
CA ASN A 1015 -6.96 -46.84 7.95
C ASN A 1015 -6.73 -48.26 7.39
N ASP A 1016 -6.47 -48.42 6.10
CA ASP A 1016 -6.30 -49.73 5.47
C ASP A 1016 -4.91 -50.30 5.81
N HIS A 1017 -4.87 -51.33 6.65
CA HIS A 1017 -3.61 -51.92 7.13
C HIS A 1017 -2.73 -52.52 6.03
N LEU A 1018 -3.29 -52.92 4.87
CA LEU A 1018 -2.49 -53.41 3.74
C LEU A 1018 -1.88 -52.24 2.98
N LEU A 1019 -2.64 -51.18 2.70
CA LEU A 1019 -2.12 -49.97 2.06
C LEU A 1019 -1.08 -49.25 2.92
N ILE A 1020 -1.27 -49.19 4.24
CA ILE A 1020 -0.27 -48.69 5.19
C ILE A 1020 1.01 -49.54 5.11
N LYS A 1021 0.89 -50.86 5.28
CA LYS A 1021 2.04 -51.80 5.24
C LYS A 1021 2.79 -51.77 3.90
N ILE A 1022 2.10 -51.53 2.79
CA ILE A 1022 2.70 -51.35 1.46
C ILE A 1022 3.40 -49.98 1.35
N ALA A 1023 2.77 -48.90 1.82
CA ALA A 1023 3.36 -47.56 1.83
C ALA A 1023 4.63 -47.50 2.71
N ASP A 1024 4.60 -48.11 3.89
CA ASP A 1024 5.75 -48.22 4.79
C ASP A 1024 6.86 -49.06 4.15
N LYS A 1025 6.53 -50.20 3.54
CA LYS A 1025 7.51 -51.02 2.79
C LYS A 1025 8.10 -50.27 1.59
N ILE A 1026 7.35 -49.37 0.94
CA ILE A 1026 7.87 -48.48 -0.11
C ILE A 1026 8.80 -47.41 0.49
N SER A 1027 8.44 -46.79 1.63
CA SER A 1027 9.29 -45.79 2.30
C SER A 1027 10.62 -46.39 2.74
N LEU A 1028 10.60 -47.55 3.42
CA LEU A 1028 11.81 -48.27 3.82
C LEU A 1028 12.70 -48.61 2.62
N ASN A 1029 12.11 -49.10 1.51
CA ASN A 1029 12.85 -49.32 0.26
C ASN A 1029 13.45 -48.05 -0.37
N MET A 1030 12.90 -46.85 -0.08
CA MET A 1030 13.53 -45.60 -0.50
C MET A 1030 14.65 -45.19 0.45
N ASP A 1031 14.44 -45.29 1.77
CA ASP A 1031 15.44 -44.94 2.78
C ASP A 1031 16.68 -45.84 2.73
N ASP A 1032 16.51 -47.14 2.46
CA ASP A 1032 17.62 -48.06 2.26
C ASP A 1032 18.39 -47.77 0.96
N LYS A 1033 17.72 -47.49 -0.16
CA LYS A 1033 18.38 -47.04 -1.41
C LYS A 1033 19.12 -45.70 -1.22
N ILE A 1034 18.60 -44.81 -0.38
CA ILE A 1034 19.28 -43.57 0.00
C ILE A 1034 20.51 -43.88 0.88
N ARG A 1035 20.42 -44.80 1.85
CA ARG A 1035 21.58 -45.26 2.65
C ARG A 1035 22.66 -45.91 1.79
N GLU A 1036 22.27 -46.72 0.82
CA GLU A 1036 23.18 -47.46 -0.07
C GLU A 1036 23.95 -46.53 -1.02
N GLY A 1037 23.27 -45.57 -1.65
CA GLY A 1037 23.93 -44.50 -2.41
C GLY A 1037 24.89 -43.66 -1.56
N ASN A 1038 24.57 -43.42 -0.29
CA ASN A 1038 25.45 -42.74 0.66
C ASN A 1038 26.65 -43.59 1.11
N ARG A 1039 26.57 -44.93 1.09
CA ARG A 1039 27.72 -45.83 1.32
C ARG A 1039 28.71 -45.78 0.15
N ILE A 1040 28.21 -45.85 -1.08
CA ILE A 1040 29.05 -45.75 -2.30
C ILE A 1040 29.82 -44.41 -2.31
N GLY A 1041 29.15 -43.30 -1.97
CA GLY A 1041 29.78 -41.99 -1.83
C GLY A 1041 30.85 -41.87 -0.73
N LYS A 1042 30.88 -42.79 0.25
CA LYS A 1042 31.97 -42.88 1.24
C LYS A 1042 33.18 -43.64 0.72
N ILE A 1043 32.97 -44.77 0.06
CA ILE A 1043 34.05 -45.64 -0.47
C ILE A 1043 34.87 -44.92 -1.55
N ILE A 1044 34.21 -44.12 -2.40
CA ILE A 1044 34.91 -43.31 -3.41
C ILE A 1044 35.82 -42.25 -2.75
N ASN A 1045 35.43 -41.69 -1.60
CA ASN A 1045 36.26 -40.69 -0.91
C ASN A 1045 37.45 -41.32 -0.16
N SER A 1046 37.34 -42.54 0.38
CA SER A 1046 38.48 -43.20 1.02
C SER A 1046 39.58 -43.58 0.03
N ASN A 1047 39.22 -43.92 -1.20
CA ASN A 1047 40.16 -44.36 -2.23
C ASN A 1047 40.82 -43.20 -3.00
N ILE A 1048 40.50 -41.95 -2.67
CA ILE A 1048 41.15 -40.72 -3.18
C ILE A 1048 42.09 -40.13 -2.09
N SER A 1049 42.33 -40.87 -1.00
CA SER A 1049 43.15 -40.46 0.15
C SER A 1049 44.26 -41.48 0.49
N ARG A 1050 44.77 -42.17 -0.52
CA ARG A 1050 45.99 -43.00 -0.54
C ARG A 1050 46.75 -42.72 -1.83
#